data_AF-A0A7M7IJV6-F1
#
_entry.id   AF-A0A7M7IJV6-F1
#
_cell.length_a   1.000
_cell.length_b   1.000
_cell.length_c   1.000
_cell.angle_alpha   90.00
_cell.angle_beta   90.00
_cell.angle_gamma   90.00
#
_symmetry.space_group_name_H-M   'P 1'
#
loop_
_entity.id
_entity.type
_entity.pdbx_description
1 polymer ?
#
loop_
_entity_poly.entity_id
_entity_poly.type
_entity_poly.pdbx_seq_one_letter_code
_entity_poly.pdbx_strand_id
1 'polypeptide(L)'
;MYRPNFYESTCLRCSQTVYQVDRVGPLKDFTFFHAGCFKCAICGTKLTLKTYYNNQHTINDKEVYCSSHVPKPGPGTLDGSSVGIRSALNVPRSGYVNEQIRAGGASPRGVYPPWHLNGHGSPPATNSSHRDLHGNSGGGASSPYNYNYSGDGSYQYGRFDASALHIAHALKQTELQKGYSKAREKPIDYYLDRDEQTRLEMKHRKEEDDLYRKFAHHREEEDRRIREEFRDEWEKELEQLSARWEREKGGRARAQQFQQEKEDLEKNMTLRRDKKKESLTRKMLEHERAATAALVEKQSSEMLELINEARSEYMRQESLYLDEGDGYAQEAPPLPYPSRAPPPQPPALAKYHIYNDPLEFADMDQIAISVAQEDQKTFTDLVRQLVSRCGSDIEKARTIFRWITVKNLNTMQFDENLRGDTPMGLLRGIKHGTESYHVLFKRLCSYAGLHCVVIKGYSKSAGYQPGVCFEDNRFRNSWNAVYVAGAWRFVQCNWGARHLVNAKEVPRPGQPKAKNDSLRYEYDDHYFLTDPREFIYEFFPLQEEWQLLKQPISLKDFEELPFVRSLFFRYGLYFPDTNTNAVMYTDSTGAATVRIAMPAHMQSSLIFHYNLKFYDNDGDGYDGVSLKRFVMQSVVGNIVAFRVHAPCSGAFLLDIFANAVTPKEYLTGEPMKFKSVCKFKIACEELQTVMVPLPDCASGEWGPTKATRLFGLIPITHQEALVFAGRELEIQFRMSRSLTDFMATLHKNGIEEKRLSKYVTHSIADDDVVTFSISFPEEGQYGLDIYTRESTNPTNVPHDITGEKHLLTHCCKYLINSSKRN
;
A
#
# COMPACT_ATOMS: atom_id res chain seq x y z
N MET A 1 -22.26 -9.39 22.30
CA MET A 1 -21.97 -10.75 22.78
C MET A 1 -21.61 -11.59 21.58
N TYR A 2 -20.47 -12.28 21.58
CA TYR A 2 -20.17 -13.32 20.58
C TYR A 2 -20.62 -14.67 21.14
N ARG A 3 -21.40 -15.44 20.37
CA ARG A 3 -21.46 -16.90 20.54
C ARG A 3 -20.38 -17.50 19.63
N PRO A 4 -19.47 -18.35 20.12
CA PRO A 4 -18.56 -19.06 19.25
C PRO A 4 -19.29 -20.27 18.64
N ASN A 5 -19.42 -20.30 17.30
CA ASN A 5 -19.97 -21.46 16.57
C ASN A 5 -18.93 -22.61 16.49
N PHE A 6 -18.45 -23.09 17.64
CA PHE A 6 -17.60 -24.28 17.74
C PHE A 6 -18.41 -25.56 17.56
N TYR A 7 -18.80 -25.86 16.33
CA TYR A 7 -19.06 -27.25 15.93
C TYR A 7 -17.72 -27.97 15.73
N GLU A 8 -17.07 -28.31 16.85
CA GLU A 8 -15.92 -29.22 16.89
C GLU A 8 -16.36 -30.64 16.50
N SER A 9 -16.41 -30.90 15.20
CA SER A 9 -16.59 -32.25 14.67
C SER A 9 -15.40 -33.12 15.08
N THR A 10 -15.60 -34.16 15.88
CA THR A 10 -14.56 -35.12 16.26
C THR A 10 -14.57 -36.35 15.34
N CYS A 11 -13.44 -37.04 15.24
CA CYS A 11 -13.33 -38.27 14.47
C CYS A 11 -13.87 -39.45 15.29
N LEU A 12 -14.76 -40.25 14.70
CA LEU A 12 -15.30 -41.44 15.35
C LEU A 12 -14.21 -42.41 15.84
N ARG A 13 -13.10 -42.54 15.09
CA ARG A 13 -12.09 -43.60 15.28
C ARG A 13 -10.89 -43.20 16.14
N CYS A 14 -10.53 -41.92 16.22
CA CYS A 14 -9.40 -41.45 17.03
C CYS A 14 -9.79 -40.40 18.09
N SER A 15 -11.06 -39.98 18.12
CA SER A 15 -11.63 -38.97 19.02
C SER A 15 -11.02 -37.56 18.93
N GLN A 16 -10.09 -37.31 18.01
CA GLN A 16 -9.48 -35.98 17.79
C GLN A 16 -10.33 -35.11 16.85
N THR A 17 -10.16 -33.79 16.92
CA THR A 17 -10.90 -32.79 16.12
C THR A 17 -10.62 -32.94 14.60
N VAL A 18 -11.67 -32.94 13.79
CA VAL A 18 -11.64 -33.12 12.33
C VAL A 18 -11.77 -31.77 11.62
N TYR A 19 -10.61 -31.23 11.24
CA TYR A 19 -10.45 -30.03 10.42
C TYR A 19 -11.04 -30.23 9.03
N GLN A 20 -11.62 -29.17 8.44
CA GLN A 20 -12.31 -29.22 7.15
C GLN A 20 -11.44 -29.69 5.97
N VAL A 21 -10.11 -29.53 6.08
CA VAL A 21 -9.12 -30.02 5.10
C VAL A 21 -8.99 -31.55 5.05
N ASP A 22 -9.12 -32.20 6.20
CA ASP A 22 -8.96 -33.65 6.39
C ASP A 22 -10.32 -34.33 6.63
N ARG A 23 -11.42 -33.59 6.42
CA ARG A 23 -12.78 -34.02 6.80
C ARG A 23 -13.39 -34.94 5.76
N VAL A 24 -13.64 -36.18 6.16
CA VAL A 24 -14.57 -37.08 5.49
C VAL A 24 -15.87 -37.15 6.30
N GLY A 25 -16.92 -36.50 5.80
CA GLY A 25 -18.25 -36.44 6.41
C GLY A 25 -18.98 -35.11 6.14
N PRO A 26 -20.23 -34.94 6.60
CA PRO A 26 -20.94 -35.85 7.49
C PRO A 26 -21.36 -37.15 6.79
N LEU A 27 -21.29 -38.26 7.52
CA LEU A 27 -21.81 -39.56 7.12
C LEU A 27 -23.03 -39.91 7.99
N LYS A 28 -23.41 -41.20 8.07
CA LYS A 28 -24.46 -41.72 8.95
C LYS A 28 -24.36 -41.11 10.35
N ASP A 29 -25.48 -40.64 10.90
CA ASP A 29 -25.62 -40.02 12.22
C ASP A 29 -24.65 -38.84 12.49
N PHE A 30 -24.40 -38.01 11.48
CA PHE A 30 -23.48 -36.86 11.52
C PHE A 30 -22.04 -37.23 11.94
N THR A 31 -21.59 -38.43 11.60
CA THR A 31 -20.22 -38.87 11.89
C THR A 31 -19.20 -38.26 10.94
N PHE A 32 -17.98 -38.07 11.44
CA PHE A 32 -16.85 -37.53 10.70
C PHE A 32 -15.60 -38.39 10.93
N PHE A 33 -14.69 -38.39 9.96
CA PHE A 33 -13.39 -39.03 10.03
C PHE A 33 -12.30 -38.12 9.44
N HIS A 34 -11.08 -38.22 9.95
CA HIS A 34 -9.87 -37.80 9.23
C HIS A 34 -9.70 -38.68 7.97
N ALA A 35 -9.21 -38.15 6.85
CA ALA A 35 -8.95 -38.94 5.64
C ALA A 35 -7.81 -39.95 5.84
N GLY A 36 -6.93 -39.73 6.83
CA GLY A 36 -5.98 -40.73 7.33
C GLY A 36 -6.64 -41.87 8.16
N CYS A 37 -7.75 -41.58 8.84
CA CYS A 37 -8.54 -42.53 9.62
C CYS A 37 -9.63 -43.24 8.80
N PHE A 38 -10.03 -42.69 7.64
CA PHE A 38 -11.10 -43.18 6.78
C PHE A 38 -10.68 -44.45 6.00
N LYS A 39 -10.74 -45.57 6.72
CA LYS A 39 -10.26 -46.90 6.31
C LYS A 39 -11.29 -47.97 6.67
N CYS A 40 -11.30 -49.10 5.99
CA CYS A 40 -12.17 -50.22 6.38
C CYS A 40 -11.84 -50.70 7.80
N ALA A 41 -12.85 -50.82 8.66
CA ALA A 41 -12.70 -51.23 10.07
C ALA A 41 -12.07 -52.62 10.26
N ILE A 42 -12.19 -53.52 9.27
CA ILE A 42 -11.66 -54.89 9.33
C ILE A 42 -10.27 -55.01 8.70
N CYS A 43 -10.04 -54.45 7.51
CA CYS A 43 -8.82 -54.68 6.73
C CYS A 43 -7.91 -53.45 6.54
N GLY A 44 -8.21 -52.31 7.16
CA GLY A 44 -7.36 -51.11 7.12
C GLY A 44 -7.23 -50.39 5.77
N THR A 45 -7.80 -50.93 4.69
CA THR A 45 -7.76 -50.33 3.34
C THR A 45 -8.37 -48.92 3.34
N LYS A 46 -7.66 -47.92 2.79
CA LYS A 46 -8.13 -46.54 2.66
C LYS A 46 -9.39 -46.48 1.78
N LEU A 47 -10.43 -45.80 2.26
CA LEU A 47 -11.72 -45.67 1.61
C LEU A 47 -11.86 -44.28 0.96
N THR A 48 -12.91 -44.12 0.15
CA THR A 48 -13.35 -42.85 -0.42
C THR A 48 -14.88 -42.75 -0.33
N LEU A 49 -15.45 -41.56 -0.54
CA LEU A 49 -16.90 -41.37 -0.58
C LEU A 49 -17.63 -42.17 -1.70
N LYS A 50 -16.88 -42.83 -2.60
CA LYS A 50 -17.40 -43.76 -3.63
C LYS A 50 -17.17 -45.25 -3.33
N THR A 51 -16.36 -45.58 -2.33
CA THR A 51 -15.91 -46.96 -2.06
C THR A 51 -16.13 -47.43 -0.62
N TYR A 52 -16.62 -46.54 0.26
CA TYR A 52 -17.09 -46.90 1.59
C TYR A 52 -18.52 -47.47 1.57
N TYR A 53 -18.79 -48.33 2.53
CA TYR A 53 -20.10 -48.91 2.80
C TYR A 53 -20.33 -48.90 4.31
N ASN A 54 -21.55 -48.59 4.75
CA ASN A 54 -21.94 -48.67 6.16
C ASN A 54 -22.75 -49.95 6.40
N ASN A 55 -22.67 -50.47 7.63
CA ASN A 55 -23.52 -51.56 8.08
C ASN A 55 -25.00 -51.12 8.05
N GLN A 56 -25.81 -51.90 7.32
CA GLN A 56 -27.25 -51.66 7.13
C GLN A 56 -28.12 -52.42 8.14
N HIS A 57 -27.57 -53.40 8.85
CA HIS A 57 -28.29 -54.26 9.80
C HIS A 57 -28.28 -53.67 11.21
N THR A 58 -27.15 -53.11 11.63
CA THR A 58 -27.02 -52.48 12.95
C THR A 58 -27.19 -50.98 12.80
N ILE A 59 -28.37 -50.44 13.14
CA ILE A 59 -28.63 -49.00 13.02
C ILE A 59 -27.64 -48.17 13.84
N ASN A 60 -27.26 -48.65 15.03
CA ASN A 60 -26.27 -48.01 15.91
C ASN A 60 -24.81 -48.13 15.44
N ASP A 61 -24.51 -48.95 14.43
CA ASP A 61 -23.14 -49.10 13.92
C ASP A 61 -22.78 -47.92 13.00
N LYS A 62 -21.73 -47.21 13.42
CA LYS A 62 -21.24 -45.98 12.80
C LYS A 62 -19.93 -46.19 12.03
N GLU A 63 -19.39 -47.40 12.05
CA GLU A 63 -18.14 -47.73 11.38
C GLU A 63 -18.28 -47.93 9.86
N VAL A 64 -17.14 -47.87 9.18
CA VAL A 64 -17.06 -47.85 7.71
C VAL A 64 -16.24 -49.01 7.14
N TYR A 65 -16.74 -49.59 6.06
CA TYR A 65 -16.28 -50.86 5.49
C TYR A 65 -16.03 -50.74 3.98
N CYS A 66 -15.27 -51.68 3.40
CA CYS A 66 -15.21 -51.85 1.95
C CYS A 66 -16.25 -52.86 1.46
N SER A 67 -16.47 -52.95 0.15
CA SER A 67 -17.46 -53.85 -0.48
C SER A 67 -17.30 -55.34 -0.12
N SER A 68 -16.09 -55.80 0.24
CA SER A 68 -15.83 -57.17 0.68
C SER A 68 -16.14 -57.40 2.16
N HIS A 69 -15.98 -56.38 3.00
CA HIS A 69 -16.02 -56.49 4.47
C HIS A 69 -17.23 -55.81 5.12
N VAL A 70 -18.09 -55.13 4.35
CA VAL A 70 -19.38 -54.67 4.86
C VAL A 70 -20.21 -55.88 5.30
N PRO A 71 -20.79 -55.87 6.52
CA PRO A 71 -21.73 -56.91 6.95
C PRO A 71 -22.87 -57.04 5.95
N LYS A 72 -23.05 -58.25 5.41
CA LYS A 72 -24.11 -58.63 4.48
C LYS A 72 -25.05 -59.61 5.20
N PRO A 73 -26.35 -59.64 4.87
CA PRO A 73 -27.25 -60.58 5.50
C PRO A 73 -26.92 -62.00 5.03
N GLY A 74 -26.78 -62.93 5.96
CA GLY A 74 -26.95 -64.34 5.65
C GLY A 74 -28.39 -64.61 5.20
N PRO A 75 -28.64 -65.66 4.41
CA PRO A 75 -29.98 -65.98 3.92
C PRO A 75 -30.86 -66.52 5.07
N GLY A 76 -31.48 -65.64 5.86
CA GLY A 76 -32.55 -66.03 6.78
C GLY A 76 -32.63 -65.35 8.15
N THR A 77 -32.69 -64.03 8.22
CA THR A 77 -33.40 -63.32 9.32
C THR A 77 -33.89 -61.95 8.83
N LEU A 78 -35.19 -61.69 9.00
CA LEU A 78 -35.83 -60.38 8.83
C LEU A 78 -36.80 -60.21 9.99
N ASP A 79 -36.54 -59.25 10.87
CA ASP A 79 -37.46 -58.85 11.95
C ASP A 79 -38.30 -57.62 11.53
N GLY A 80 -39.46 -57.48 12.19
CA GLY A 80 -40.61 -56.73 11.66
C GLY A 80 -40.58 -55.21 11.79
N SER A 81 -39.44 -54.54 11.58
CA SER A 81 -39.30 -53.09 11.84
C SER A 81 -38.73 -52.27 10.66
N SER A 82 -39.14 -52.58 9.41
CA SER A 82 -38.71 -51.82 8.22
C SER A 82 -39.80 -51.71 7.14
N VAL A 83 -40.89 -51.00 7.46
CA VAL A 83 -41.86 -50.52 6.46
C VAL A 83 -41.42 -49.15 5.95
N GLY A 84 -40.64 -49.14 4.87
CA GLY A 84 -40.14 -47.90 4.25
C GLY A 84 -39.84 -48.07 2.76
N ILE A 85 -40.64 -47.43 1.92
CA ILE A 85 -40.42 -47.24 0.47
C ILE A 85 -40.23 -48.54 -0.35
N ARG A 86 -41.33 -49.29 -0.52
CA ARG A 86 -41.51 -50.22 -1.66
C ARG A 86 -42.66 -49.74 -2.56
N SER A 87 -42.49 -48.57 -3.17
CA SER A 87 -43.43 -48.06 -4.19
C SER A 87 -42.74 -47.07 -5.16
N ALA A 88 -41.92 -47.62 -6.06
CA ALA A 88 -41.25 -46.85 -7.13
C ALA A 88 -40.88 -47.68 -8.38
N LEU A 89 -41.14 -49.00 -8.39
CA LEU A 89 -40.74 -49.92 -9.46
C LEU A 89 -41.82 -50.98 -9.69
N ASN A 90 -42.81 -50.67 -10.55
CA ASN A 90 -43.48 -51.58 -11.50
C ASN A 90 -44.73 -50.92 -12.13
N VAL A 91 -44.60 -50.38 -13.34
CA VAL A 91 -45.70 -50.14 -14.29
C VAL A 91 -45.20 -50.48 -15.71
N PRO A 92 -45.97 -51.14 -16.60
CA PRO A 92 -45.45 -51.70 -17.87
C PRO A 92 -45.33 -50.71 -19.04
N ARG A 93 -44.70 -51.15 -20.14
CA ARG A 93 -44.54 -50.38 -21.40
C ARG A 93 -45.69 -50.61 -22.40
N SER A 94 -46.22 -49.51 -22.95
CA SER A 94 -46.89 -49.39 -24.27
C SER A 94 -47.14 -47.88 -24.52
N GLY A 95 -47.16 -47.30 -25.73
CA GLY A 95 -46.90 -47.77 -27.09
C GLY A 95 -47.27 -46.66 -28.10
N TYR A 96 -46.57 -46.58 -29.25
CA TYR A 96 -46.67 -45.52 -30.30
C TYR A 96 -46.08 -44.14 -29.85
N VAL A 97 -45.11 -43.49 -30.53
CA VAL A 97 -45.01 -43.01 -31.95
C VAL A 97 -45.97 -41.82 -32.15
N ASN A 98 -45.54 -40.60 -32.49
CA ASN A 98 -44.47 -40.09 -33.39
C ASN A 98 -43.82 -38.80 -32.79
N GLU A 99 -42.81 -38.07 -33.30
CA GLU A 99 -42.00 -38.15 -34.53
C GLU A 99 -40.59 -37.52 -34.30
N GLN A 100 -39.70 -37.84 -35.24
CA GLN A 100 -38.35 -37.36 -35.67
C GLN A 100 -37.99 -35.87 -35.38
N ILE A 101 -36.74 -35.35 -35.44
CA ILE A 101 -35.45 -35.67 -36.12
C ILE A 101 -34.30 -35.21 -35.15
N ARG A 102 -33.24 -35.92 -34.67
CA ARG A 102 -32.16 -36.80 -35.22
C ARG A 102 -31.16 -36.08 -36.17
N ALA A 103 -29.88 -36.43 -36.32
CA ALA A 103 -28.90 -37.23 -35.58
C ALA A 103 -27.53 -36.49 -35.69
N GLY A 104 -26.45 -36.81 -34.97
CA GLY A 104 -25.59 -38.00 -35.17
C GLY A 104 -24.26 -37.60 -35.87
N GLY A 105 -23.10 -38.21 -35.66
CA GLY A 105 -22.76 -39.35 -34.80
C GLY A 105 -22.21 -40.55 -35.59
N ALA A 106 -20.89 -40.59 -35.81
CA ALA A 106 -20.20 -41.78 -36.33
C ALA A 106 -18.68 -41.77 -36.04
N SER A 107 -18.13 -42.95 -35.75
CA SER A 107 -16.75 -43.37 -36.04
C SER A 107 -16.85 -44.67 -36.86
N PRO A 108 -15.83 -45.10 -37.63
CA PRO A 108 -14.89 -46.08 -37.06
C PRO A 108 -13.49 -46.18 -37.72
N ARG A 109 -12.66 -47.09 -37.17
CA ARG A 109 -11.38 -47.64 -37.69
C ARG A 109 -10.14 -46.74 -37.53
N GLY A 110 -8.96 -47.36 -37.63
CA GLY A 110 -7.63 -46.77 -37.36
C GLY A 110 -6.52 -47.57 -38.08
N VAL A 111 -5.33 -47.66 -37.46
CA VAL A 111 -4.04 -48.30 -37.88
C VAL A 111 -2.88 -47.28 -37.92
N TYR A 112 -1.69 -47.70 -37.43
CA TYR A 112 -0.37 -47.02 -37.46
C TYR A 112 0.55 -47.67 -38.53
N PRO A 113 1.80 -47.22 -38.85
CA PRO A 113 2.54 -45.97 -38.54
C PRO A 113 2.80 -45.21 -39.90
N PRO A 114 3.99 -44.73 -40.40
CA PRO A 114 5.34 -44.46 -39.86
C PRO A 114 5.93 -43.08 -40.27
N TRP A 115 7.23 -43.00 -40.58
CA TRP A 115 8.05 -41.81 -40.89
C TRP A 115 8.64 -41.88 -42.33
N HIS A 116 9.00 -40.74 -42.96
CA HIS A 116 10.33 -40.42 -43.59
C HIS A 116 10.35 -39.34 -44.72
N LEU A 117 11.27 -38.37 -44.55
CA LEU A 117 12.16 -37.63 -45.50
C LEU A 117 11.72 -36.91 -46.82
N ASN A 118 12.42 -35.78 -47.05
CA ASN A 118 12.75 -35.04 -48.30
C ASN A 118 11.65 -34.27 -49.09
N GLY A 119 11.92 -33.13 -49.75
CA GLY A 119 13.13 -32.28 -49.74
C GLY A 119 13.18 -31.15 -50.83
N HIS A 120 14.13 -30.21 -50.68
CA HIS A 120 14.61 -29.15 -51.62
C HIS A 120 13.79 -27.86 -51.90
N GLY A 121 14.52 -26.71 -51.95
CA GLY A 121 14.05 -25.42 -52.48
C GLY A 121 14.87 -24.19 -51.99
N SER A 122 15.81 -23.65 -52.79
CA SER A 122 16.65 -22.43 -52.52
C SER A 122 17.39 -22.01 -53.82
N PRO A 123 18.16 -20.89 -53.93
CA PRO A 123 18.33 -19.69 -53.08
C PRO A 123 17.91 -18.41 -53.88
N PRO A 124 18.64 -17.25 -54.07
CA PRO A 124 20.08 -16.91 -54.01
C PRO A 124 20.48 -15.82 -52.98
N ALA A 125 21.75 -15.37 -52.98
CA ALA A 125 22.35 -14.52 -51.94
C ALA A 125 23.45 -13.54 -52.45
N THR A 126 23.83 -12.59 -51.59
CA THR A 126 25.01 -11.67 -51.57
C THR A 126 25.04 -10.99 -50.17
N ASN A 127 25.99 -10.19 -49.66
CA ASN A 127 27.47 -10.00 -49.70
C ASN A 127 27.82 -8.96 -48.59
N SER A 128 29.02 -8.69 -48.07
CA SER A 128 30.36 -9.33 -47.93
C SER A 128 31.27 -8.30 -47.18
N SER A 129 32.42 -8.54 -46.52
CA SER A 129 33.31 -9.71 -46.36
C SER A 129 34.15 -9.59 -45.04
N HIS A 130 35.37 -10.14 -44.99
CA HIS A 130 36.44 -9.87 -43.99
C HIS A 130 37.09 -8.46 -44.23
N ARG A 131 38.10 -7.94 -43.50
CA ARG A 131 39.20 -8.55 -42.72
C ARG A 131 39.92 -7.56 -41.77
N ASP A 132 40.63 -8.09 -40.79
CA ASP A 132 41.53 -7.40 -39.85
C ASP A 132 42.89 -7.00 -40.46
N LEU A 133 43.65 -6.11 -39.78
CA LEU A 133 45.10 -6.29 -39.49
C LEU A 133 45.69 -5.21 -38.53
N HIS A 134 46.82 -5.53 -37.90
CA HIS A 134 47.57 -4.71 -36.92
C HIS A 134 48.58 -3.73 -37.56
N GLY A 135 49.14 -2.76 -36.81
CA GLY A 135 50.30 -2.01 -37.30
C GLY A 135 51.04 -0.95 -36.44
N ASN A 136 51.76 -1.39 -35.40
CA ASN A 136 53.06 -0.80 -34.97
C ASN A 136 53.13 0.60 -34.27
N SER A 137 54.37 1.06 -33.97
CA SER A 137 54.71 1.89 -32.80
C SER A 137 55.90 2.84 -32.98
N GLY A 138 56.11 3.79 -32.04
CA GLY A 138 57.44 4.29 -31.67
C GLY A 138 57.65 5.82 -31.56
N GLY A 139 58.51 6.22 -30.61
CA GLY A 139 59.26 7.49 -30.63
C GLY A 139 58.77 8.64 -29.72
N GLY A 140 59.73 9.40 -29.16
CA GLY A 140 59.50 10.68 -28.47
C GLY A 140 60.78 11.24 -27.83
N ALA A 141 60.94 12.56 -27.76
CA ALA A 141 61.93 13.27 -26.92
C ALA A 141 61.77 14.82 -26.94
N SER A 142 62.23 15.46 -25.86
CA SER A 142 62.76 16.85 -25.76
C SER A 142 61.91 18.10 -26.10
N SER A 143 61.95 19.05 -25.15
CA SER A 143 61.63 20.49 -25.23
C SER A 143 62.98 21.29 -25.29
N PRO A 144 63.08 22.65 -25.23
CA PRO A 144 62.06 23.72 -25.10
C PRO A 144 62.28 24.99 -25.97
N TYR A 145 61.32 25.94 -25.92
CA TYR A 145 61.48 27.39 -25.57
C TYR A 145 60.29 28.29 -26.00
N ASN A 146 60.15 29.44 -25.33
CA ASN A 146 59.07 30.46 -25.38
C ASN A 146 58.95 31.25 -26.72
N TYR A 147 57.96 32.12 -27.01
CA TYR A 147 56.96 32.85 -26.17
C TYR A 147 55.70 33.28 -26.97
N ASN A 148 54.62 33.62 -26.23
CA ASN A 148 53.51 34.57 -26.50
C ASN A 148 52.19 34.12 -27.19
N TYR A 149 51.09 34.36 -26.46
CA TYR A 149 49.70 34.74 -26.83
C TYR A 149 49.04 34.09 -28.08
N SER A 150 47.81 33.56 -28.02
CA SER A 150 46.66 33.90 -27.16
C SER A 150 45.56 32.83 -27.14
N GLY A 151 44.64 32.88 -26.17
CA GLY A 151 43.27 32.34 -26.31
C GLY A 151 42.84 31.22 -25.35
N ASP A 152 41.55 31.28 -24.99
CA ASP A 152 40.70 30.30 -24.31
C ASP A 152 41.06 29.85 -22.88
N GLY A 153 40.07 29.32 -22.15
CA GLY A 153 40.07 29.19 -20.70
C GLY A 153 40.20 27.76 -20.15
N SER A 154 40.79 27.66 -18.96
CA SER A 154 40.56 26.52 -18.06
C SER A 154 40.68 26.96 -16.59
N TYR A 155 39.77 26.46 -15.75
CA TYR A 155 39.93 26.52 -14.30
C TYR A 155 41.04 25.54 -13.88
N GLN A 156 41.99 25.99 -13.05
CA GLN A 156 43.06 25.12 -12.57
C GLN A 156 42.63 24.20 -11.42
N TYR A 157 43.23 23.00 -11.39
CA TYR A 157 42.75 21.82 -10.67
C TYR A 157 43.21 21.73 -9.21
N GLY A 158 42.32 21.24 -8.35
CA GLY A 158 42.57 20.82 -6.96
C GLY A 158 42.44 19.31 -6.72
N ARG A 159 43.15 18.49 -7.52
CA ARG A 159 43.53 17.06 -7.31
C ARG A 159 42.51 16.03 -6.73
N PHE A 160 42.17 15.05 -7.57
CA PHE A 160 42.05 13.60 -7.29
C PHE A 160 41.34 13.07 -6.02
N ASP A 161 40.23 12.35 -6.20
CA ASP A 161 40.17 10.87 -6.06
C ASP A 161 38.89 10.26 -6.71
N ALA A 162 38.79 8.92 -6.75
CA ALA A 162 37.58 8.09 -6.85
C ALA A 162 36.77 8.07 -8.16
N SER A 163 37.34 8.48 -9.30
CA SER A 163 36.70 8.39 -10.63
C SER A 163 36.63 6.96 -11.23
N ALA A 164 36.13 6.00 -10.46
CA ALA A 164 35.74 4.66 -10.94
C ALA A 164 34.29 4.29 -10.58
N LEU A 165 33.55 5.14 -9.83
CA LEU A 165 32.27 4.77 -9.23
C LEU A 165 31.22 4.35 -10.27
N HIS A 166 31.07 5.06 -11.40
CA HIS A 166 30.12 4.70 -12.46
C HIS A 166 30.45 3.36 -13.13
N ILE A 167 31.73 3.02 -13.29
CA ILE A 167 32.14 1.73 -13.86
C ILE A 167 31.89 0.62 -12.84
N ALA A 168 32.28 0.79 -11.58
CA ALA A 168 32.01 -0.17 -10.51
C ALA A 168 30.51 -0.33 -10.19
N HIS A 169 29.70 0.72 -10.41
CA HIS A 169 28.25 0.74 -10.22
C HIS A 169 27.53 0.04 -11.37
N ALA A 170 27.86 0.36 -12.63
CA ALA A 170 27.35 -0.35 -13.80
C ALA A 170 27.80 -1.83 -13.79
N LEU A 171 29.05 -2.12 -13.37
CA LEU A 171 29.52 -3.49 -13.15
C LEU A 171 28.71 -4.18 -12.04
N LYS A 172 28.50 -3.56 -10.87
CA LYS A 172 27.65 -4.17 -9.83
C LYS A 172 26.22 -4.40 -10.26
N GLN A 173 25.60 -3.45 -10.97
CA GLN A 173 24.26 -3.64 -11.53
C GLN A 173 24.25 -4.79 -12.55
N THR A 174 25.29 -4.91 -13.36
CA THR A 174 25.49 -6.03 -14.30
C THR A 174 25.77 -7.36 -13.59
N GLU A 175 26.52 -7.37 -12.49
CA GLU A 175 26.80 -8.54 -11.65
C GLU A 175 25.54 -9.03 -10.93
N LEU A 176 24.72 -8.11 -10.42
CA LEU A 176 23.43 -8.41 -9.80
C LEU A 176 22.43 -8.93 -10.82
N GLN A 177 22.31 -8.27 -11.98
CA GLN A 177 21.49 -8.77 -13.08
C GLN A 177 22.00 -10.14 -13.57
N LYS A 178 23.31 -10.36 -13.74
CA LYS A 178 23.86 -11.68 -14.10
C LYS A 178 23.57 -12.74 -13.05
N GLY A 179 23.75 -12.42 -11.76
CA GLY A 179 23.54 -13.33 -10.64
C GLY A 179 22.08 -13.77 -10.50
N TYR A 180 21.14 -12.83 -10.60
CA TYR A 180 19.70 -13.13 -10.58
C TYR A 180 19.17 -13.71 -11.91
N SER A 181 19.81 -13.42 -13.06
CA SER A 181 19.35 -13.87 -14.38
C SER A 181 19.71 -15.31 -14.73
N LYS A 182 20.57 -16.02 -13.97
CA LYS A 182 21.09 -17.34 -14.38
C LYS A 182 20.88 -18.52 -13.44
N ALA A 183 20.60 -18.31 -12.16
CA ALA A 183 20.24 -19.39 -11.25
C ALA A 183 18.82 -19.20 -10.73
N ARG A 184 17.85 -19.86 -11.39
CA ARG A 184 16.52 -20.04 -10.79
C ARG A 184 16.65 -21.00 -9.61
N GLU A 185 16.26 -20.55 -8.42
CA GLU A 185 16.06 -21.46 -7.29
C GLU A 185 15.07 -22.55 -7.71
N LYS A 186 15.35 -23.82 -7.38
CA LYS A 186 14.39 -24.90 -7.64
C LYS A 186 13.10 -24.61 -6.86
N PRO A 187 11.89 -24.78 -7.44
CA PRO A 187 10.65 -24.68 -6.69
C PRO A 187 10.65 -25.59 -5.45
N ILE A 188 9.96 -25.18 -4.39
CA ILE A 188 9.94 -25.88 -3.09
C ILE A 188 9.52 -27.37 -3.20
N ASP A 189 8.71 -27.70 -4.20
CA ASP A 189 8.28 -29.08 -4.52
C ASP A 189 9.43 -30.02 -4.95
N TYR A 190 10.62 -29.51 -5.29
CA TYR A 190 11.79 -30.34 -5.65
C TYR A 190 12.57 -30.89 -4.45
N TYR A 191 12.45 -30.25 -3.28
CA TYR A 191 13.28 -30.59 -2.11
C TYR A 191 12.51 -30.78 -0.81
N LEU A 192 11.34 -30.16 -0.64
CA LEU A 192 10.47 -30.39 0.52
C LEU A 192 9.15 -31.04 0.08
N ASP A 193 8.92 -32.26 0.55
CA ASP A 193 7.66 -32.96 0.35
C ASP A 193 6.45 -32.15 0.87
N ARG A 194 5.32 -32.33 0.18
CA ARG A 194 4.07 -31.60 0.41
C ARG A 194 3.33 -32.11 1.63
N ASP A 195 3.31 -33.42 1.86
CA ASP A 195 2.63 -34.01 3.02
C ASP A 195 3.40 -33.71 4.31
N GLU A 196 4.74 -33.68 4.28
CA GLU A 196 5.57 -33.29 5.43
C GLU A 196 5.38 -31.83 5.85
N GLN A 197 5.37 -30.87 4.91
CA GLN A 197 5.06 -29.47 5.25
C GLN A 197 3.64 -29.32 5.81
N THR A 198 2.67 -30.05 5.22
CA THR A 198 1.28 -30.06 5.69
C THR A 198 1.14 -30.71 7.08
N ARG A 199 1.97 -31.71 7.41
CA ARG A 199 2.04 -32.35 8.73
C ARG A 199 2.49 -31.37 9.82
N LEU A 200 3.46 -30.50 9.51
CA LEU A 200 3.89 -29.43 10.42
C LEU A 200 2.79 -28.35 10.57
N GLU A 201 2.13 -27.95 9.48
CA GLU A 201 0.97 -27.04 9.54
C GLU A 201 -0.17 -27.60 10.43
N MET A 202 -0.47 -28.90 10.36
CA MET A 202 -1.47 -29.52 11.24
C MET A 202 -1.06 -29.50 12.72
N LYS A 203 0.23 -29.67 13.05
CA LYS A 203 0.74 -29.49 14.42
C LYS A 203 0.55 -28.04 14.87
N HIS A 204 0.94 -27.06 14.04
CA HIS A 204 0.81 -25.63 14.33
C HIS A 204 -0.65 -25.23 14.58
N ARG A 205 -1.57 -25.65 13.71
CA ARG A 205 -3.02 -25.41 13.85
C ARG A 205 -3.58 -25.94 15.17
N LYS A 206 -3.11 -27.12 15.64
CA LYS A 206 -3.51 -27.66 16.95
C LYS A 206 -3.00 -26.79 18.11
N GLU A 207 -1.77 -26.28 18.04
CA GLU A 207 -1.23 -25.36 19.05
C GLU A 207 -2.00 -24.02 19.08
N GLU A 208 -2.50 -23.54 17.93
CA GLU A 208 -3.39 -22.39 17.85
C GLU A 208 -4.75 -22.64 18.51
N ASP A 209 -5.42 -23.75 18.20
CA ASP A 209 -6.69 -24.13 18.86
C ASP A 209 -6.53 -24.27 20.39
N ASP A 210 -5.45 -24.89 20.85
CA ASP A 210 -5.14 -25.04 22.28
C ASP A 210 -4.82 -23.69 22.95
N LEU A 211 -4.38 -22.68 22.21
CA LEU A 211 -4.21 -21.30 22.70
C LEU A 211 -5.56 -20.55 22.74
N TYR A 212 -6.35 -20.60 21.67
CA TYR A 212 -7.66 -19.96 21.61
C TYR A 212 -8.65 -20.52 22.64
N ARG A 213 -8.59 -21.82 22.95
CA ARG A 213 -9.39 -22.43 24.02
C ARG A 213 -8.99 -21.95 25.42
N LYS A 214 -7.70 -21.69 25.67
CA LYS A 214 -7.23 -21.05 26.91
C LYS A 214 -7.72 -19.60 27.02
N PHE A 215 -7.71 -18.83 25.92
CA PHE A 215 -8.28 -17.47 25.90
C PHE A 215 -9.79 -17.47 26.15
N ALA A 216 -10.54 -18.45 25.61
CA ALA A 216 -11.96 -18.60 25.90
C ALA A 216 -12.20 -18.86 27.41
N HIS A 217 -11.52 -19.85 27.99
CA HIS A 217 -11.62 -20.18 29.41
C HIS A 217 -11.26 -18.98 30.31
N HIS A 218 -10.10 -18.36 30.09
CA HIS A 218 -9.64 -17.19 30.85
C HIS A 218 -10.61 -16.00 30.76
N ARG A 219 -11.27 -15.79 29.61
CA ARG A 219 -12.33 -14.79 29.50
C ARG A 219 -13.57 -15.16 30.31
N GLU A 220 -14.03 -16.40 30.28
CA GLU A 220 -15.21 -16.83 31.03
C GLU A 220 -14.97 -16.79 32.56
N GLU A 221 -13.77 -17.14 33.01
CA GLU A 221 -13.38 -17.09 34.42
C GLU A 221 -13.27 -15.67 34.97
N GLU A 222 -12.58 -14.76 34.26
CA GLU A 222 -12.43 -13.38 34.74
C GLU A 222 -13.77 -12.63 34.63
N ASP A 223 -14.61 -12.94 33.63
CA ASP A 223 -15.97 -12.37 33.56
C ASP A 223 -16.90 -12.93 34.65
N ARG A 224 -16.66 -14.17 35.14
CA ARG A 224 -17.31 -14.73 36.35
C ARG A 224 -16.83 -13.97 37.60
N ARG A 225 -15.52 -13.81 37.75
CA ARG A 225 -14.91 -13.09 38.87
C ARG A 225 -15.41 -11.65 38.97
N ILE A 226 -15.48 -10.91 37.86
CA ILE A 226 -16.06 -9.56 37.82
C ILE A 226 -17.51 -9.56 38.35
N ARG A 227 -18.34 -10.52 37.94
CA ARG A 227 -19.74 -10.63 38.40
C ARG A 227 -19.83 -10.91 39.91
N GLU A 228 -18.94 -11.73 40.43
CA GLU A 228 -18.88 -12.06 41.86
C GLU A 228 -18.37 -10.88 42.68
N GLU A 229 -17.23 -10.27 42.32
CA GLU A 229 -16.69 -9.08 42.99
C GLU A 229 -17.71 -7.93 43.04
N PHE A 230 -18.45 -7.66 41.95
CA PHE A 230 -19.46 -6.59 41.95
C PHE A 230 -20.75 -6.92 42.68
N ARG A 231 -21.16 -8.18 42.78
CA ARG A 231 -22.27 -8.58 43.65
C ARG A 231 -21.88 -8.37 45.11
N ASP A 232 -20.68 -8.82 45.48
CA ASP A 232 -20.18 -8.76 46.85
C ASP A 232 -19.81 -7.32 47.29
N GLU A 233 -19.50 -6.40 46.37
CA GLU A 233 -19.45 -4.95 46.61
C GLU A 233 -20.86 -4.35 46.75
N TRP A 234 -21.80 -4.72 45.87
CA TRP A 234 -23.18 -4.22 45.86
C TRP A 234 -23.95 -4.55 47.13
N GLU A 235 -23.86 -5.80 47.62
CA GLU A 235 -24.53 -6.25 48.84
C GLU A 235 -24.05 -5.46 50.06
N LYS A 236 -22.76 -5.17 50.17
CA LYS A 236 -22.17 -4.39 51.28
C LYS A 236 -22.54 -2.92 51.25
N GLU A 237 -22.59 -2.29 50.08
CA GLU A 237 -23.04 -0.89 49.96
C GLU A 237 -24.55 -0.75 50.23
N LEU A 238 -25.35 -1.73 49.80
CA LEU A 238 -26.79 -1.78 50.06
C LEU A 238 -27.09 -2.03 51.54
N GLU A 239 -26.35 -2.91 52.21
CA GLU A 239 -26.40 -3.12 53.66
C GLU A 239 -26.03 -1.83 54.42
N GLN A 240 -24.93 -1.17 54.05
CA GLN A 240 -24.54 0.11 54.64
C GLN A 240 -25.59 1.21 54.44
N LEU A 241 -26.17 1.33 53.23
CA LEU A 241 -27.23 2.31 52.94
C LEU A 241 -28.48 2.03 53.81
N SER A 242 -28.87 0.76 53.95
CA SER A 242 -29.98 0.33 54.80
C SER A 242 -29.69 0.60 56.29
N ALA A 243 -28.49 0.29 56.75
CA ALA A 243 -28.05 0.53 58.13
C ALA A 243 -27.81 2.02 58.45
N ARG A 244 -27.67 2.91 57.45
CA ARG A 244 -27.77 4.37 57.62
C ARG A 244 -29.24 4.77 57.80
N TRP A 245 -30.11 4.32 56.89
CA TRP A 245 -31.54 4.59 56.91
C TRP A 245 -32.22 4.23 58.23
N GLU A 246 -31.96 3.03 58.77
CA GLU A 246 -32.53 2.57 60.04
C GLU A 246 -32.13 3.40 61.26
N ARG A 247 -30.94 4.02 61.23
CA ARG A 247 -30.44 4.91 62.30
C ARG A 247 -31.07 6.31 62.25
N GLU A 248 -31.55 6.76 61.10
CA GLU A 248 -31.98 8.15 60.88
C GLU A 248 -33.51 8.39 60.88
N LYS A 249 -34.32 7.33 60.99
CA LYS A 249 -35.79 7.30 61.16
C LYS A 249 -36.54 8.61 60.83
N GLY A 250 -36.77 8.85 59.53
CA GLY A 250 -37.52 10.00 59.02
C GLY A 250 -38.77 9.62 58.20
N GLY A 251 -39.72 10.56 58.10
CA GLY A 251 -40.99 10.37 57.38
C GLY A 251 -40.88 10.41 55.85
N ARG A 252 -42.03 10.43 55.15
CA ARG A 252 -42.19 10.26 53.68
C ARG A 252 -41.13 10.93 52.80
N ALA A 253 -40.76 12.19 53.07
CA ALA A 253 -39.76 12.89 52.27
C ALA A 253 -38.37 12.21 52.29
N ARG A 254 -37.94 11.69 53.45
CA ARG A 254 -36.66 10.98 53.58
C ARG A 254 -36.70 9.60 52.90
N ALA A 255 -37.87 8.97 52.81
CA ALA A 255 -38.03 7.69 52.09
C ALA A 255 -37.88 7.86 50.57
N GLN A 256 -38.32 9.01 50.03
CA GLN A 256 -38.07 9.38 48.63
C GLN A 256 -36.57 9.67 48.39
N GLN A 257 -35.90 10.32 49.34
CA GLN A 257 -34.44 10.51 49.31
C GLN A 257 -33.69 9.17 49.34
N PHE A 258 -34.05 8.22 50.20
CA PHE A 258 -33.43 6.88 50.25
C PHE A 258 -33.57 6.12 48.92
N GLN A 259 -34.74 6.21 48.27
CA GLN A 259 -34.94 5.61 46.95
C GLN A 259 -34.05 6.28 45.88
N GLN A 260 -33.90 7.60 45.92
CA GLN A 260 -32.99 8.32 45.02
C GLN A 260 -31.51 7.97 45.27
N GLU A 261 -31.07 7.92 46.53
CA GLU A 261 -29.71 7.50 46.90
C GLU A 261 -29.41 6.07 46.45
N LYS A 262 -30.41 5.17 46.51
CA LYS A 262 -30.29 3.79 45.99
C LYS A 262 -30.17 3.76 44.47
N GLU A 263 -30.96 4.55 43.75
CA GLU A 263 -30.86 4.65 42.28
C GLU A 263 -29.54 5.30 41.83
N ASP A 264 -29.03 6.27 42.57
CA ASP A 264 -27.73 6.90 42.29
C ASP A 264 -26.55 6.00 42.68
N LEU A 265 -26.69 5.14 43.70
CA LEU A 265 -25.78 4.03 43.96
C LEU A 265 -25.77 3.02 42.80
N GLU A 266 -26.94 2.65 42.26
CA GLU A 266 -27.06 1.73 41.11
C GLU A 266 -26.37 2.30 39.85
N LYS A 267 -26.59 3.59 39.55
CA LYS A 267 -25.91 4.30 38.45
C LYS A 267 -24.39 4.35 38.66
N ASN A 268 -23.92 4.62 39.88
CA ASN A 268 -22.48 4.65 40.17
C ASN A 268 -21.82 3.27 40.10
N MET A 269 -22.49 2.23 40.61
CA MET A 269 -21.97 0.85 40.60
C MET A 269 -21.96 0.26 39.20
N THR A 270 -22.98 0.53 38.37
CA THR A 270 -22.97 0.14 36.95
C THR A 270 -21.89 0.87 36.16
N LEU A 271 -21.71 2.19 36.35
CA LEU A 271 -20.61 2.95 35.73
C LEU A 271 -19.22 2.45 36.18
N ARG A 272 -19.04 2.08 37.45
CA ARG A 272 -17.79 1.48 37.96
C ARG A 272 -17.55 0.08 37.34
N ARG A 273 -18.58 -0.75 37.26
CA ARG A 273 -18.53 -2.08 36.64
C ARG A 273 -18.11 -2.00 35.18
N ASP A 274 -18.75 -1.14 34.41
CA ASP A 274 -18.54 -1.09 32.98
C ASP A 274 -17.15 -0.51 32.64
N LYS A 275 -16.68 0.50 33.40
CA LYS A 275 -15.28 0.98 33.31
C LYS A 275 -14.24 -0.07 33.73
N LYS A 276 -14.48 -0.83 34.81
CA LYS A 276 -13.57 -1.92 35.25
C LYS A 276 -13.51 -3.03 34.21
N LYS A 277 -14.67 -3.44 33.66
CA LYS A 277 -14.77 -4.43 32.58
C LYS A 277 -14.11 -3.98 31.28
N GLU A 278 -14.31 -2.73 30.85
CA GLU A 278 -13.65 -2.18 29.65
C GLU A 278 -12.12 -2.19 29.80
N SER A 279 -11.62 -1.64 30.92
CA SER A 279 -10.17 -1.58 31.22
C SER A 279 -9.53 -2.98 31.24
N LEU A 280 -10.23 -3.97 31.79
CA LEU A 280 -9.76 -5.34 31.87
C LEU A 280 -9.83 -6.07 30.51
N THR A 281 -10.94 -5.91 29.78
CA THR A 281 -11.11 -6.45 28.41
C THR A 281 -10.00 -5.95 27.49
N ARG A 282 -9.59 -4.68 27.63
CA ARG A 282 -8.46 -4.10 26.89
C ARG A 282 -7.12 -4.78 27.23
N LYS A 283 -6.83 -4.98 28.53
CA LYS A 283 -5.61 -5.69 28.98
C LYS A 283 -5.58 -7.15 28.50
N MET A 284 -6.73 -7.83 28.53
CA MET A 284 -6.87 -9.20 28.07
C MET A 284 -6.63 -9.29 26.56
N LEU A 285 -7.23 -8.41 25.76
CA LEU A 285 -7.00 -8.36 24.30
C LEU A 285 -5.54 -8.06 23.94
N GLU A 286 -4.85 -7.23 24.73
CA GLU A 286 -3.41 -6.96 24.58
C GLU A 286 -2.57 -8.20 24.88
N HIS A 287 -2.89 -8.95 25.95
CA HIS A 287 -2.23 -10.21 26.29
C HIS A 287 -2.51 -11.32 25.26
N GLU A 288 -3.77 -11.49 24.81
CA GLU A 288 -4.16 -12.44 23.75
C GLU A 288 -3.34 -12.19 22.48
N ARG A 289 -3.27 -10.93 22.01
CA ARG A 289 -2.45 -10.54 20.86
C ARG A 289 -0.96 -10.81 21.05
N ALA A 290 -0.42 -10.53 22.23
CA ALA A 290 1.00 -10.77 22.53
C ALA A 290 1.35 -12.28 22.50
N ALA A 291 0.47 -13.11 23.06
CA ALA A 291 0.63 -14.57 23.06
C ALA A 291 0.43 -15.19 21.66
N THR A 292 -0.55 -14.73 20.87
CA THR A 292 -0.69 -15.13 19.46
C THR A 292 0.55 -14.75 18.65
N ALA A 293 1.07 -13.52 18.81
CA ALA A 293 2.28 -13.09 18.11
C ALA A 293 3.52 -13.94 18.47
N ALA A 294 3.67 -14.31 19.75
CA ALA A 294 4.75 -15.20 20.19
C ALA A 294 4.61 -16.62 19.62
N LEU A 295 3.38 -17.14 19.51
CA LEU A 295 3.11 -18.43 18.86
C LEU A 295 3.46 -18.38 17.36
N VAL A 296 3.08 -17.32 16.65
CA VAL A 296 3.43 -17.14 15.23
C VAL A 296 4.94 -17.02 15.02
N GLU A 297 5.66 -16.36 15.93
CA GLU A 297 7.13 -16.30 15.88
C GLU A 297 7.74 -17.70 15.98
N LYS A 298 7.35 -18.48 17.00
CA LYS A 298 7.76 -19.90 17.17
C LYS A 298 7.46 -20.75 15.93
N GLN A 299 6.22 -20.70 15.44
CA GLN A 299 5.77 -21.49 14.28
C GLN A 299 6.48 -21.08 12.99
N SER A 300 6.80 -19.80 12.83
CA SER A 300 7.59 -19.31 11.70
C SER A 300 9.01 -19.87 11.71
N SER A 301 9.65 -19.96 12.88
CA SER A 301 10.96 -20.59 13.03
C SER A 301 10.91 -22.09 12.73
N GLU A 302 9.99 -22.85 13.33
CA GLU A 302 9.86 -24.30 13.05
C GLU A 302 9.64 -24.59 11.55
N MET A 303 8.86 -23.74 10.85
CA MET A 303 8.62 -23.87 9.40
C MET A 303 9.86 -23.50 8.56
N LEU A 304 10.60 -22.45 8.95
CA LEU A 304 11.85 -22.07 8.27
C LEU A 304 12.95 -23.10 8.50
N GLU A 305 13.01 -23.72 9.68
CA GLU A 305 13.93 -24.82 10.00
C GLU A 305 13.66 -26.02 9.09
N LEU A 306 12.41 -26.51 9.01
CA LEU A 306 12.02 -27.60 8.11
C LEU A 306 12.41 -27.32 6.63
N ILE A 307 12.14 -26.11 6.13
CA ILE A 307 12.44 -25.73 4.75
C ILE A 307 13.96 -25.63 4.52
N ASN A 308 14.71 -25.10 5.48
CA ASN A 308 16.17 -24.95 5.37
C ASN A 308 16.91 -26.27 5.54
N GLU A 309 16.43 -27.19 6.38
CA GLU A 309 16.96 -28.55 6.48
C GLU A 309 16.76 -29.32 5.17
N ALA A 310 15.53 -29.33 4.64
CA ALA A 310 15.21 -29.96 3.36
C ALA A 310 16.02 -29.38 2.18
N ARG A 311 16.14 -28.04 2.11
CA ARG A 311 16.97 -27.34 1.12
C ARG A 311 18.45 -27.71 1.28
N SER A 312 18.98 -27.77 2.50
CA SER A 312 20.39 -28.10 2.76
C SER A 312 20.72 -29.57 2.48
N GLU A 313 19.77 -30.47 2.70
CA GLU A 313 19.87 -31.89 2.36
C GLU A 313 19.89 -32.08 0.84
N TYR A 314 18.97 -31.44 0.11
CA TYR A 314 18.94 -31.44 -1.35
C TYR A 314 20.25 -30.90 -1.96
N MET A 315 20.74 -29.75 -1.48
CA MET A 315 22.00 -29.18 -1.97
C MET A 315 23.20 -30.11 -1.71
N ARG A 316 23.22 -30.84 -0.58
CA ARG A 316 24.27 -31.82 -0.29
C ARG A 316 24.19 -33.02 -1.24
N GLN A 317 22.99 -33.49 -1.54
CA GLN A 317 22.76 -34.57 -2.49
C GLN A 317 23.12 -34.15 -3.93
N GLU A 318 22.71 -32.97 -4.40
CA GLU A 318 23.07 -32.45 -5.73
C GLU A 318 24.60 -32.28 -5.86
N SER A 319 25.30 -31.82 -4.82
CA SER A 319 26.77 -31.75 -4.82
C SER A 319 27.49 -33.10 -4.80
N LEU A 320 26.88 -34.15 -4.25
CA LEU A 320 27.43 -35.51 -4.25
C LEU A 320 27.35 -36.21 -5.62
N TYR A 321 26.60 -35.63 -6.59
CA TYR A 321 26.52 -36.12 -7.98
C TYR A 321 27.38 -35.31 -8.97
N LEU A 322 28.20 -34.36 -8.50
CA LEU A 322 28.98 -33.45 -9.35
C LEU A 322 30.50 -33.72 -9.35
N ASP A 323 30.96 -34.84 -8.79
CA ASP A 323 32.38 -35.23 -8.76
C ASP A 323 32.64 -36.48 -9.62
N GLU A 324 32.62 -36.33 -10.94
CA GLU A 324 33.54 -37.00 -11.87
C GLU A 324 33.46 -36.37 -13.29
N GLY A 325 34.13 -35.22 -13.45
CA GLY A 325 34.54 -34.68 -14.76
C GLY A 325 33.57 -33.74 -15.49
N ASP A 326 33.82 -32.43 -15.39
CA ASP A 326 34.24 -31.68 -16.59
C ASP A 326 35.06 -30.42 -16.24
N GLY A 327 36.12 -30.15 -17.01
CA GLY A 327 37.20 -29.23 -16.64
C GLY A 327 36.96 -27.74 -16.91
N TYR A 328 35.73 -27.25 -16.89
CA TYR A 328 35.40 -25.87 -17.25
C TYR A 328 35.20 -24.96 -16.02
N ALA A 329 35.88 -23.81 -16.02
CA ALA A 329 35.82 -22.81 -14.96
C ALA A 329 34.45 -22.12 -14.93
N GLN A 330 33.50 -22.70 -14.21
CA GLN A 330 32.16 -22.15 -14.02
C GLN A 330 32.19 -21.03 -12.97
N GLU A 331 31.55 -19.90 -13.27
CA GLU A 331 31.42 -18.78 -12.33
C GLU A 331 30.81 -19.28 -11.01
N ALA A 332 31.38 -18.86 -9.87
CA ALA A 332 31.06 -19.45 -8.56
C ALA A 332 29.54 -19.47 -8.31
N PRO A 333 28.96 -20.61 -7.87
CA PRO A 333 27.53 -20.75 -7.70
C PRO A 333 26.99 -19.69 -6.74
N PRO A 334 25.85 -19.04 -7.04
CA PRO A 334 25.35 -17.94 -6.24
C PRO A 334 25.09 -18.39 -4.79
N LEU A 335 25.48 -17.53 -3.85
CA LEU A 335 25.46 -17.84 -2.43
C LEU A 335 24.05 -18.30 -2.00
N PRO A 336 23.91 -19.48 -1.38
CA PRO A 336 22.61 -20.01 -1.02
C PRO A 336 21.92 -19.10 0.00
N TYR A 337 20.58 -19.04 -0.07
CA TYR A 337 19.78 -18.27 0.88
C TYR A 337 20.11 -18.68 2.32
N PRO A 338 20.42 -17.74 3.23
CA PRO A 338 21.05 -18.06 4.50
C PRO A 338 20.10 -18.89 5.38
N SER A 339 20.61 -19.94 6.02
CA SER A 339 19.80 -20.83 6.87
C SER A 339 19.36 -20.19 8.19
N ARG A 340 20.05 -19.14 8.64
CA ARG A 340 19.70 -18.31 9.80
C ARG A 340 19.47 -16.86 9.38
N ALA A 341 18.53 -16.18 10.03
CA ALA A 341 18.25 -14.78 9.79
C ALA A 341 19.51 -13.91 10.03
N PRO A 342 20.01 -13.17 9.01
CA PRO A 342 21.18 -12.30 9.19
C PRO A 342 20.88 -11.13 10.13
N PRO A 343 21.90 -10.51 10.77
CA PRO A 343 21.67 -9.32 11.59
C PRO A 343 21.09 -8.16 10.75
N PRO A 344 20.29 -7.26 11.34
CA PRO A 344 19.84 -6.04 10.67
C PRO A 344 21.04 -5.18 10.27
N GLN A 345 21.09 -4.78 9.01
CA GLN A 345 22.15 -3.97 8.40
C GLN A 345 21.58 -3.13 7.26
N PRO A 346 22.11 -1.91 7.01
CA PRO A 346 21.67 -1.07 5.89
C PRO A 346 21.83 -1.79 4.53
N PRO A 347 20.81 -1.76 3.65
CA PRO A 347 20.91 -2.38 2.34
C PRO A 347 22.02 -1.72 1.50
N ALA A 348 22.86 -2.54 0.88
CA ALA A 348 23.97 -2.08 0.03
C ALA A 348 23.53 -1.43 -1.28
N LEU A 349 22.24 -1.56 -1.63
CA LEU A 349 21.64 -1.20 -2.92
C LEU A 349 20.31 -0.48 -2.67
N ALA A 350 20.05 0.63 -3.36
CA ALA A 350 18.72 1.24 -3.40
C ALA A 350 17.72 0.33 -4.16
N LYS A 351 16.42 0.45 -3.88
CA LYS A 351 15.31 -0.30 -4.49
C LYS A 351 15.38 -0.33 -6.02
N TYR A 352 15.70 0.81 -6.65
CA TYR A 352 15.78 0.93 -8.11
C TYR A 352 16.87 0.06 -8.77
N HIS A 353 17.84 -0.47 -8.00
CA HIS A 353 18.81 -1.44 -8.51
C HIS A 353 18.28 -2.88 -8.54
N ILE A 354 17.17 -3.15 -7.86
CA ILE A 354 16.47 -4.45 -7.91
C ILE A 354 15.53 -4.46 -9.13
N TYR A 355 14.67 -3.45 -9.22
CA TYR A 355 13.72 -3.24 -10.31
C TYR A 355 13.42 -1.75 -10.46
N ASN A 356 13.11 -1.29 -11.67
CA ASN A 356 12.78 0.11 -11.96
C ASN A 356 11.27 0.32 -12.09
N ASP A 357 10.55 -0.61 -12.72
CA ASP A 357 9.11 -0.54 -12.94
C ASP A 357 8.39 -1.74 -12.27
N PRO A 358 7.32 -1.53 -11.49
CA PRO A 358 6.49 -2.61 -10.96
C PRO A 358 5.94 -3.58 -12.04
N LEU A 359 5.86 -3.16 -13.30
CA LEU A 359 5.50 -3.99 -14.45
C LEU A 359 6.51 -5.11 -14.75
N GLU A 360 7.75 -5.02 -14.26
CA GLU A 360 8.73 -6.13 -14.30
C GLU A 360 8.20 -7.40 -13.60
N PHE A 361 7.23 -7.25 -12.68
CA PHE A 361 6.57 -8.35 -11.98
C PHE A 361 5.17 -8.70 -12.53
N ALA A 362 4.77 -8.21 -13.70
CA ALA A 362 3.39 -8.39 -14.21
C ALA A 362 2.90 -9.85 -14.22
N ASP A 363 3.76 -10.81 -14.61
CA ASP A 363 3.42 -12.24 -14.58
C ASP A 363 3.23 -12.78 -13.14
N MET A 364 4.07 -12.37 -12.20
CA MET A 364 3.97 -12.75 -10.79
C MET A 364 2.73 -12.13 -10.12
N ASP A 365 2.45 -10.87 -10.45
CA ASP A 365 1.23 -10.18 -10.01
C ASP A 365 -0.03 -10.86 -10.56
N GLN A 366 0.00 -11.31 -11.83
CA GLN A 366 -1.12 -12.03 -12.44
C GLN A 366 -1.32 -13.42 -11.81
N ILE A 367 -0.26 -14.13 -11.41
CA ILE A 367 -0.35 -15.36 -10.60
C ILE A 367 -1.02 -15.04 -9.26
N ALA A 368 -0.56 -14.01 -8.55
CA ALA A 368 -1.13 -13.60 -7.27
C ALA A 368 -2.62 -13.20 -7.38
N ILE A 369 -3.01 -12.50 -8.45
CA ILE A 369 -4.40 -12.12 -8.75
C ILE A 369 -5.26 -13.37 -9.06
N SER A 370 -4.74 -14.34 -9.82
CA SER A 370 -5.46 -15.59 -10.12
C SER A 370 -5.68 -16.42 -8.86
N VAL A 371 -4.62 -16.65 -8.07
CA VAL A 371 -4.70 -17.36 -6.79
C VAL A 371 -5.59 -16.61 -5.79
N ALA A 372 -5.67 -15.28 -5.86
CA ALA A 372 -6.60 -14.50 -5.03
C ALA A 372 -8.10 -14.70 -5.37
N GLN A 373 -8.45 -15.36 -6.48
CA GLN A 373 -9.84 -15.72 -6.83
C GLN A 373 -10.27 -17.11 -6.33
N GLU A 374 -9.33 -17.95 -5.89
CA GLU A 374 -9.58 -19.29 -5.34
C GLU A 374 -9.70 -19.28 -3.80
N ASP A 375 -10.33 -20.32 -3.24
CA ASP A 375 -10.46 -20.58 -1.80
C ASP A 375 -9.38 -21.55 -1.27
N GLN A 376 -8.26 -21.02 -0.80
CA GLN A 376 -7.19 -21.83 -0.19
C GLN A 376 -7.53 -22.25 1.25
N LYS A 377 -7.38 -23.55 1.54
CA LYS A 377 -7.75 -24.16 2.83
C LYS A 377 -6.57 -24.34 3.80
N THR A 378 -5.34 -24.25 3.30
CA THR A 378 -4.09 -24.35 4.06
C THR A 378 -3.13 -23.24 3.65
N PHE A 379 -2.17 -22.91 4.51
CA PHE A 379 -1.06 -22.02 4.18
C PHE A 379 -0.08 -22.72 3.21
N THR A 380 0.10 -24.03 3.35
CA THR A 380 0.92 -24.85 2.44
C THR A 380 0.40 -24.82 1.00
N ASP A 381 -0.90 -25.03 0.78
CA ASP A 381 -1.52 -24.93 -0.56
C ASP A 381 -1.33 -23.54 -1.15
N LEU A 382 -1.69 -22.50 -0.39
CA LEU A 382 -1.60 -21.11 -0.84
C LEU A 382 -0.18 -20.74 -1.24
N VAL A 383 0.80 -20.97 -0.36
CA VAL A 383 2.16 -20.53 -0.62
C VAL A 383 2.78 -21.34 -1.76
N ARG A 384 2.54 -22.66 -1.84
CA ARG A 384 3.01 -23.46 -3.00
C ARG A 384 2.36 -23.02 -4.31
N GLN A 385 1.06 -22.68 -4.34
CA GLN A 385 0.42 -22.07 -5.51
C GLN A 385 1.15 -20.78 -5.93
N LEU A 386 1.35 -19.84 -5.01
CA LEU A 386 1.99 -18.55 -5.27
C LEU A 386 3.45 -18.71 -5.74
N VAL A 387 4.28 -19.49 -5.04
CA VAL A 387 5.73 -19.53 -5.29
C VAL A 387 6.17 -20.54 -6.35
N SER A 388 5.26 -21.38 -6.88
CA SER A 388 5.54 -22.45 -7.84
C SER A 388 6.35 -22.04 -9.08
N ARG A 389 6.27 -20.76 -9.49
CA ARG A 389 6.96 -20.20 -10.67
C ARG A 389 8.03 -19.15 -10.35
N CYS A 390 8.22 -18.81 -9.09
CA CYS A 390 9.24 -17.84 -8.66
C CYS A 390 10.64 -18.48 -8.76
N GLY A 391 11.54 -17.87 -9.53
CA GLY A 391 12.95 -18.27 -9.58
C GLY A 391 13.81 -17.58 -8.50
N SER A 392 13.27 -16.58 -7.80
CA SER A 392 14.00 -15.73 -6.86
C SER A 392 13.24 -15.42 -5.57
N ASP A 393 13.99 -15.00 -4.55
CA ASP A 393 13.48 -14.53 -3.26
C ASP A 393 12.63 -13.25 -3.37
N ILE A 394 12.99 -12.35 -4.29
CA ILE A 394 12.23 -11.14 -4.63
C ILE A 394 10.85 -11.51 -5.20
N GLU A 395 10.77 -12.40 -6.20
CA GLU A 395 9.50 -12.84 -6.81
C GLU A 395 8.61 -13.54 -5.79
N LYS A 396 9.18 -14.37 -4.89
CA LYS A 396 8.44 -15.00 -3.78
C LYS A 396 7.81 -13.94 -2.88
N ALA A 397 8.61 -12.98 -2.40
CA ALA A 397 8.11 -11.88 -1.57
C ALA A 397 7.08 -11.00 -2.29
N ARG A 398 7.28 -10.75 -3.59
CA ARG A 398 6.37 -9.98 -4.45
C ARG A 398 5.02 -10.65 -4.59
N THR A 399 4.98 -11.94 -4.93
CA THR A 399 3.75 -12.69 -5.17
C THR A 399 2.92 -12.79 -3.88
N ILE A 400 3.58 -12.94 -2.73
CA ILE A 400 2.96 -12.88 -1.39
C ILE A 400 2.40 -11.46 -1.11
N PHE A 401 3.21 -10.42 -1.30
CA PHE A 401 2.78 -9.03 -1.12
C PHE A 401 1.59 -8.68 -2.01
N ARG A 402 1.61 -9.13 -3.27
CA ARG A 402 0.55 -8.87 -4.23
C ARG A 402 -0.75 -9.60 -3.87
N TRP A 403 -0.67 -10.86 -3.45
CA TRP A 403 -1.87 -11.60 -3.01
C TRP A 403 -2.57 -10.92 -1.83
N ILE A 404 -1.81 -10.42 -0.84
CA ILE A 404 -2.37 -9.62 0.26
C ILE A 404 -2.95 -8.30 -0.26
N THR A 405 -2.22 -7.57 -1.12
CA THR A 405 -2.62 -6.26 -1.68
C THR A 405 -3.58 -6.35 -2.88
N VAL A 406 -4.28 -7.47 -3.04
CA VAL A 406 -5.46 -7.64 -3.92
C VAL A 406 -6.74 -7.90 -3.11
N LYS A 407 -6.63 -8.45 -1.90
CA LYS A 407 -7.76 -8.86 -1.05
C LYS A 407 -8.39 -7.63 -0.35
N ASN A 408 -9.33 -6.97 -1.03
CA ASN A 408 -10.05 -5.79 -0.52
C ASN A 408 -11.02 -6.16 0.63
N LEU A 409 -10.52 -6.08 1.88
CA LEU A 409 -11.29 -6.39 3.08
C LEU A 409 -12.57 -5.54 3.25
N ASN A 410 -12.66 -4.36 2.65
CA ASN A 410 -13.87 -3.53 2.77
C ASN A 410 -15.04 -4.14 1.97
N THR A 411 -14.78 -4.68 0.78
CA THR A 411 -15.80 -5.32 -0.07
C THR A 411 -15.99 -6.81 0.21
N MET A 412 -14.95 -7.53 0.67
CA MET A 412 -15.05 -8.96 0.98
C MET A 412 -16.08 -9.23 2.09
N GLN A 413 -17.02 -10.12 1.81
CA GLN A 413 -17.88 -10.73 2.82
C GLN A 413 -17.23 -12.04 3.27
N PHE A 414 -17.32 -12.36 4.56
CA PHE A 414 -16.80 -13.60 5.13
C PHE A 414 -17.95 -14.34 5.82
N ASP A 415 -18.04 -15.65 5.61
CA ASP A 415 -18.99 -16.52 6.32
C ASP A 415 -18.73 -16.43 7.84
N GLU A 416 -19.80 -16.40 8.64
CA GLU A 416 -19.69 -16.44 10.11
C GLU A 416 -19.01 -17.74 10.58
N ASN A 417 -19.21 -18.83 9.83
CA ASN A 417 -18.65 -20.15 10.05
C ASN A 417 -17.19 -20.29 9.54
N LEU A 418 -16.63 -19.26 8.91
CA LEU A 418 -15.26 -19.29 8.39
C LEU A 418 -14.25 -19.39 9.54
N ARG A 419 -13.52 -20.51 9.60
CA ARG A 419 -12.50 -20.78 10.61
C ARG A 419 -11.32 -19.82 10.50
N GLY A 420 -10.85 -19.33 11.65
CA GLY A 420 -9.67 -18.46 11.76
C GLY A 420 -8.35 -19.13 11.36
N ASP A 421 -8.33 -20.47 11.36
CA ASP A 421 -7.17 -21.32 11.06
C ASP A 421 -6.76 -21.37 9.57
N THR A 422 -7.42 -20.59 8.70
CA THR A 422 -7.18 -20.52 7.25
C THR A 422 -6.63 -19.16 6.81
N PRO A 423 -6.03 -19.04 5.60
CA PRO A 423 -5.65 -17.74 5.05
C PRO A 423 -6.82 -16.74 4.95
N MET A 424 -8.03 -17.20 4.60
CA MET A 424 -9.24 -16.36 4.62
C MET A 424 -9.68 -16.03 6.05
N GLY A 425 -9.46 -16.94 6.99
CA GLY A 425 -9.67 -16.75 8.43
C GLY A 425 -8.82 -15.62 9.02
N LEU A 426 -7.53 -15.54 8.66
CA LEU A 426 -6.67 -14.43 9.05
C LEU A 426 -7.12 -13.11 8.39
N LEU A 427 -7.52 -13.12 7.11
CA LEU A 427 -8.08 -11.92 6.45
C LEU A 427 -9.38 -11.44 7.12
N ARG A 428 -10.27 -12.35 7.53
CA ARG A 428 -11.43 -12.06 8.39
C ARG A 428 -10.99 -11.47 9.73
N GLY A 429 -9.98 -12.05 10.36
CA GLY A 429 -9.39 -11.55 11.61
C GLY A 429 -8.84 -10.13 11.48
N ILE A 430 -8.20 -9.79 10.36
CA ILE A 430 -7.71 -8.43 10.07
C ILE A 430 -8.88 -7.47 9.90
N LYS A 431 -9.95 -7.86 9.17
CA LYS A 431 -11.17 -7.05 9.01
C LYS A 431 -11.84 -6.72 10.35
N HIS A 432 -11.77 -7.62 11.32
CA HIS A 432 -12.35 -7.45 12.66
C HIS A 432 -11.33 -7.06 13.75
N GLY A 433 -10.08 -6.79 13.39
CA GLY A 433 -9.04 -6.30 14.31
C GLY A 433 -8.52 -7.30 15.33
N THR A 434 -8.73 -8.61 15.15
CA THR A 434 -8.08 -9.65 15.97
C THR A 434 -6.68 -9.97 15.45
N GLU A 435 -6.50 -9.95 14.13
CA GLU A 435 -5.25 -10.27 13.42
C GLU A 435 -4.64 -9.05 12.72
N SER A 436 -3.43 -9.18 12.19
CA SER A 436 -2.75 -8.08 11.48
C SER A 436 -2.09 -8.50 10.17
N TYR A 437 -1.99 -7.54 9.24
CA TYR A 437 -1.31 -7.74 7.96
C TYR A 437 0.17 -8.16 8.11
N HIS A 438 0.87 -7.67 9.13
CA HIS A 438 2.29 -7.98 9.32
C HIS A 438 2.52 -9.37 9.94
N VAL A 439 1.55 -9.90 10.70
CA VAL A 439 1.52 -11.30 11.15
C VAL A 439 1.24 -12.22 9.95
N LEU A 440 0.25 -11.89 9.11
CA LEU A 440 -0.06 -12.64 7.90
C LEU A 440 1.12 -12.67 6.91
N PHE A 441 1.75 -11.53 6.63
CA PHE A 441 2.90 -11.48 5.71
C PHE A 441 4.10 -12.28 6.23
N LYS A 442 4.41 -12.21 7.54
CA LYS A 442 5.45 -13.05 8.16
C LYS A 442 5.13 -14.54 8.00
N ARG A 443 3.89 -14.97 8.29
CA ARG A 443 3.48 -16.37 8.16
C ARG A 443 3.58 -16.87 6.71
N LEU A 444 3.20 -16.07 5.72
CA LEU A 444 3.34 -16.47 4.31
C LEU A 444 4.82 -16.51 3.87
N CYS A 445 5.68 -15.62 4.40
CA CYS A 445 7.12 -15.66 4.15
C CYS A 445 7.79 -16.91 4.73
N SER A 446 7.45 -17.32 5.96
CA SER A 446 8.06 -18.52 6.58
C SER A 446 7.73 -19.79 5.80
N TYR A 447 6.49 -19.96 5.35
CA TYR A 447 6.06 -21.07 4.47
C TYR A 447 6.72 -21.05 3.08
N ALA A 448 7.28 -19.92 2.65
CA ALA A 448 8.01 -19.75 1.38
C ALA A 448 9.54 -19.92 1.51
N GLY A 449 10.04 -20.15 2.73
CA GLY A 449 11.48 -20.24 3.00
C GLY A 449 12.20 -18.89 3.07
N LEU A 450 11.48 -17.81 3.41
CA LEU A 450 12.01 -16.43 3.52
C LEU A 450 12.05 -15.94 4.97
N HIS A 451 13.19 -15.39 5.40
CA HIS A 451 13.30 -14.73 6.71
C HIS A 451 12.51 -13.42 6.71
N CYS A 452 11.58 -13.30 7.65
CA CYS A 452 10.74 -12.12 7.82
C CYS A 452 10.55 -11.80 9.30
N VAL A 453 10.74 -10.54 9.68
CA VAL A 453 10.55 -10.03 11.05
C VAL A 453 9.30 -9.13 11.12
N VAL A 454 8.80 -8.89 12.33
CA VAL A 454 7.82 -7.83 12.62
C VAL A 454 8.51 -6.74 13.43
N ILE A 455 8.62 -5.55 12.84
CA ILE A 455 9.25 -4.38 13.46
C ILE A 455 8.15 -3.55 14.13
N LYS A 456 8.36 -3.21 15.40
CA LYS A 456 7.46 -2.37 16.20
C LYS A 456 8.00 -0.94 16.25
N GLY A 457 7.11 0.05 16.21
CA GLY A 457 7.54 1.44 16.18
C GLY A 457 6.39 2.45 16.27
N TYR A 458 6.68 3.67 15.85
CA TYR A 458 5.72 4.76 15.62
C TYR A 458 5.54 4.99 14.11
N SER A 459 4.47 5.67 13.72
CA SER A 459 4.29 6.11 12.33
C SER A 459 3.41 7.34 12.21
N LYS A 460 3.65 8.18 11.20
CA LYS A 460 2.87 9.40 10.88
C LYS A 460 1.54 9.05 10.19
N SER A 461 0.74 8.22 10.86
CA SER A 461 -0.45 7.56 10.31
C SER A 461 -1.67 8.48 10.22
N ALA A 462 -2.89 7.92 10.11
CA ALA A 462 -4.11 8.72 10.00
C ALA A 462 -4.39 9.46 11.32
N GLY A 463 -4.56 10.78 11.25
CA GLY A 463 -4.74 11.64 12.43
C GLY A 463 -3.45 12.27 12.95
N TYR A 464 -2.27 11.91 12.42
CA TYR A 464 -1.03 12.65 12.69
C TYR A 464 -1.03 14.01 11.96
N GLN A 465 -0.49 15.04 12.61
CA GLN A 465 -0.24 16.37 12.04
C GLN A 465 1.24 16.75 12.27
N PRO A 466 1.87 17.56 11.38
CA PRO A 466 3.28 17.93 11.50
C PRO A 466 3.57 18.69 12.80
N GLY A 467 4.62 18.28 13.53
CA GLY A 467 4.96 18.87 14.83
C GLY A 467 4.13 18.34 16.01
N VAL A 468 3.49 17.17 15.87
CA VAL A 468 2.96 16.38 17.00
C VAL A 468 4.03 15.36 17.45
N CYS A 469 4.26 15.28 18.76
CA CYS A 469 5.23 14.38 19.38
C CYS A 469 4.62 12.99 19.71
N PHE A 470 5.46 11.97 19.86
CA PHE A 470 5.10 10.55 20.02
C PHE A 470 5.11 10.09 21.50
N GLU A 471 4.53 10.91 22.38
CA GLU A 471 4.51 10.74 23.84
C GLU A 471 3.81 9.46 24.33
N ASP A 472 2.87 8.93 23.55
CA ASP A 472 2.01 7.82 23.96
C ASP A 472 1.74 6.79 22.83
N ASN A 473 0.85 5.82 23.11
CA ASN A 473 0.58 4.72 22.20
C ASN A 473 -0.37 5.04 21.01
N ARG A 474 -0.90 6.27 20.86
CA ARG A 474 -1.83 6.66 19.76
C ARG A 474 -1.34 6.29 18.36
N PHE A 475 -0.05 6.46 18.12
CA PHE A 475 0.56 6.26 16.79
C PHE A 475 1.46 5.00 16.71
N ARG A 476 1.33 4.08 17.68
CA ARG A 476 2.00 2.77 17.63
C ARG A 476 1.59 1.99 16.40
N ASN A 477 2.55 1.37 15.74
CA ASN A 477 2.34 0.61 14.53
C ASN A 477 3.37 -0.52 14.41
N SER A 478 3.16 -1.42 13.46
CA SER A 478 4.14 -2.44 13.10
C SER A 478 4.08 -2.81 11.61
N TRP A 479 5.23 -3.15 11.06
CA TRP A 479 5.49 -3.49 9.67
C TRP A 479 6.45 -4.67 9.62
N ASN A 480 6.84 -5.09 8.42
CA ASN A 480 7.84 -6.14 8.24
C ASN A 480 9.15 -5.58 7.70
N ALA A 481 10.22 -6.31 7.97
CA ALA A 481 11.34 -6.41 7.04
C ALA A 481 11.47 -7.87 6.60
N VAL A 482 11.73 -8.08 5.32
CA VAL A 482 12.02 -9.39 4.71
C VAL A 482 13.45 -9.38 4.20
N TYR A 483 14.17 -10.49 4.34
CA TYR A 483 15.51 -10.62 3.80
C TYR A 483 15.43 -11.08 2.34
N VAL A 484 15.68 -10.18 1.39
CA VAL A 484 15.73 -10.46 -0.05
C VAL A 484 16.81 -9.63 -0.75
N ALA A 485 17.33 -10.08 -1.89
CA ALA A 485 18.40 -9.38 -2.61
C ALA A 485 19.65 -9.13 -1.73
N GLY A 486 19.97 -10.11 -0.87
CA GLY A 486 21.10 -10.05 0.06
C GLY A 486 20.97 -9.07 1.22
N ALA A 487 19.81 -8.44 1.43
CA ALA A 487 19.61 -7.42 2.45
C ALA A 487 18.22 -7.47 3.11
N TRP A 488 18.08 -6.84 4.28
CA TRP A 488 16.77 -6.56 4.87
C TRP A 488 16.08 -5.42 4.12
N ARG A 489 14.80 -5.62 3.80
CA ARG A 489 13.96 -4.71 3.01
C ARG A 489 12.61 -4.49 3.68
N PHE A 490 12.17 -3.24 3.80
CA PHE A 490 10.88 -2.92 4.42
C PHE A 490 9.69 -3.33 3.55
N VAL A 491 8.66 -3.90 4.18
CA VAL A 491 7.37 -4.21 3.55
C VAL A 491 6.25 -3.79 4.50
N GLN A 492 5.29 -3.02 3.99
CA GLN A 492 4.11 -2.58 4.76
C GLN A 492 2.82 -2.81 3.98
N CYS A 493 2.32 -4.05 4.04
CA CYS A 493 1.07 -4.47 3.37
C CYS A 493 -0.15 -3.62 3.75
N ASN A 494 -0.22 -3.09 4.98
CA ASN A 494 -1.35 -2.27 5.43
C ASN A 494 -1.35 -0.85 4.83
N TRP A 495 -0.26 -0.41 4.18
CA TRP A 495 -0.23 0.81 3.37
C TRP A 495 -0.35 0.46 1.88
N GLY A 496 0.38 -0.57 1.39
CA GLY A 496 0.29 -1.01 -0.01
C GLY A 496 -1.10 -1.53 -0.45
N ALA A 497 -1.93 -2.00 0.48
CA ALA A 497 -3.32 -2.42 0.25
C ALA A 497 -4.36 -1.30 0.51
N ARG A 498 -3.93 -0.08 0.88
CA ARG A 498 -4.80 0.91 1.54
C ARG A 498 -4.99 2.18 0.72
N HIS A 499 -6.25 2.58 0.67
CA HIS A 499 -6.72 3.84 0.10
C HIS A 499 -5.91 5.05 0.59
N LEU A 500 -5.34 5.80 -0.37
CA LEU A 500 -5.15 7.24 -0.24
C LEU A 500 -6.53 7.88 -0.09
N VAL A 501 -6.96 8.07 1.16
CA VAL A 501 -8.21 8.77 1.49
C VAL A 501 -8.17 10.18 0.91
N ASN A 502 -9.20 10.53 0.13
CA ASN A 502 -9.51 11.92 -0.15
C ASN A 502 -9.74 12.61 1.20
N ALA A 503 -8.98 13.65 1.49
CA ALA A 503 -9.03 14.31 2.80
C ALA A 503 -10.28 15.20 2.91
N LYS A 504 -11.42 14.62 3.31
CA LYS A 504 -12.59 15.38 3.78
C LYS A 504 -13.29 14.72 4.96
N GLU A 505 -13.54 15.57 5.96
CA GLU A 505 -14.62 15.51 6.95
C GLU A 505 -14.83 14.19 7.71
N VAL A 506 -14.33 14.19 8.96
CA VAL A 506 -14.89 13.35 10.03
C VAL A 506 -16.41 13.57 10.08
N PRO A 507 -17.25 12.52 9.99
CA PRO A 507 -18.71 12.70 9.96
C PRO A 507 -19.22 13.40 11.21
N ARG A 508 -19.73 14.62 11.07
CA ARG A 508 -20.38 15.35 12.16
C ARG A 508 -21.64 14.57 12.59
N PRO A 509 -21.88 14.36 13.90
CA PRO A 509 -23.09 13.70 14.36
C PRO A 509 -24.35 14.42 13.82
N GLY A 510 -25.19 13.69 13.09
CA GLY A 510 -26.47 14.20 12.56
C GLY A 510 -26.53 14.42 11.04
N GLN A 511 -25.43 14.42 10.28
CA GLN A 511 -25.53 14.44 8.81
C GLN A 511 -25.77 13.04 8.21
N PRO A 512 -26.62 12.91 7.18
CA PRO A 512 -26.79 11.65 6.45
C PRO A 512 -25.53 11.32 5.66
N LYS A 513 -25.03 10.07 5.76
CA LYS A 513 -23.86 9.62 5.01
C LYS A 513 -24.08 9.77 3.50
N ALA A 514 -23.22 10.55 2.84
CA ALA A 514 -23.20 10.66 1.39
C ALA A 514 -23.00 9.27 0.76
N LYS A 515 -23.94 8.86 -0.09
CA LYS A 515 -24.04 7.47 -0.59
C LYS A 515 -23.00 7.04 -1.63
N ASN A 516 -22.00 7.88 -1.92
CA ASN A 516 -21.08 7.67 -3.05
C ASN A 516 -19.63 8.07 -2.74
N ASP A 517 -19.13 7.75 -1.54
CA ASP A 517 -17.70 7.73 -1.26
C ASP A 517 -17.06 6.54 -2.00
N SER A 518 -16.69 6.75 -3.27
CA SER A 518 -16.15 5.68 -4.12
C SER A 518 -14.71 5.36 -3.71
N LEU A 519 -14.55 4.52 -2.69
CA LEU A 519 -13.28 3.93 -2.24
C LEU A 519 -12.66 3.09 -3.37
N ARG A 520 -11.95 3.75 -4.29
CA ARG A 520 -11.21 3.07 -5.35
C ARG A 520 -10.02 2.34 -4.74
N TYR A 521 -9.84 1.09 -5.15
CA TYR A 521 -8.75 0.24 -4.71
C TYR A 521 -7.55 0.48 -5.63
N GLU A 522 -6.59 1.26 -5.17
CA GLU A 522 -5.36 1.58 -5.89
C GLU A 522 -4.18 0.99 -5.12
N TYR A 523 -3.40 0.17 -5.80
CA TYR A 523 -2.21 -0.49 -5.27
C TYR A 523 -1.05 0.51 -5.14
N ASP A 524 -0.34 0.49 -4.01
CA ASP A 524 0.85 1.33 -3.81
C ASP A 524 2.13 0.51 -3.61
N ASP A 525 2.89 0.38 -4.71
CA ASP A 525 4.18 -0.29 -4.80
C ASP A 525 5.25 0.31 -3.88
N HIS A 526 5.14 1.59 -3.49
CA HIS A 526 6.15 2.26 -2.66
C HIS A 526 6.45 1.44 -1.39
N TYR A 527 5.43 0.83 -0.78
CA TYR A 527 5.53 0.03 0.44
C TYR A 527 6.01 -1.42 0.24
N PHE A 528 6.49 -1.76 -0.95
CA PHE A 528 7.23 -2.99 -1.25
C PHE A 528 8.72 -2.68 -1.43
N LEU A 529 9.56 -3.29 -0.60
CA LEU A 529 11.02 -3.14 -0.58
C LEU A 529 11.52 -1.68 -0.45
N THR A 530 10.72 -0.81 0.19
CA THR A 530 10.99 0.62 0.40
C THR A 530 12.40 0.88 0.91
N ASP A 531 13.10 1.86 0.34
CA ASP A 531 14.43 2.20 0.83
C ASP A 531 14.35 2.90 2.19
N PRO A 532 15.26 2.60 3.14
CA PRO A 532 15.22 3.16 4.49
C PRO A 532 15.19 4.68 4.57
N ARG A 533 15.84 5.37 3.62
CA ARG A 533 15.88 6.82 3.52
C ARG A 533 14.54 7.46 3.17
N GLU A 534 13.65 6.73 2.51
CA GLU A 534 12.28 7.16 2.24
C GLU A 534 11.35 6.73 3.38
N PHE A 535 11.46 5.45 3.77
CA PHE A 535 10.60 4.81 4.76
C PHE A 535 10.65 5.50 6.15
N ILE A 536 11.82 6.00 6.55
CA ILE A 536 12.00 6.73 7.82
C ILE A 536 11.16 8.00 7.93
N TYR A 537 10.72 8.61 6.83
CA TYR A 537 9.84 9.79 6.91
C TYR A 537 8.46 9.45 7.49
N GLU A 538 7.94 8.25 7.24
CA GLU A 538 6.61 7.81 7.68
C GLU A 538 6.64 6.85 8.89
N PHE A 539 7.73 6.10 9.11
CA PHE A 539 7.82 5.03 10.11
C PHE A 539 9.13 5.07 10.91
N PHE A 540 9.02 5.09 12.24
CA PHE A 540 10.18 5.09 13.16
C PHE A 540 10.21 3.81 14.01
N PRO A 541 11.15 2.87 13.76
CA PRO A 541 11.38 1.69 14.60
C PRO A 541 11.69 2.04 16.06
N LEU A 542 11.23 1.21 17.00
CA LEU A 542 11.65 1.28 18.42
C LEU A 542 13.09 0.82 18.65
N GLN A 543 13.63 0.04 17.73
CA GLN A 543 14.97 -0.56 17.78
C GLN A 543 15.83 0.12 16.70
N GLU A 544 16.92 0.75 17.13
CA GLU A 544 17.77 1.59 16.29
C GLU A 544 18.35 0.83 15.09
N GLU A 545 18.76 -0.43 15.31
CA GLU A 545 19.30 -1.32 14.30
C GLU A 545 18.28 -1.61 13.17
N TRP A 546 16.99 -1.59 13.49
CA TRP A 546 15.89 -1.79 12.54
C TRP A 546 15.51 -0.52 11.77
N GLN A 547 16.21 0.60 11.95
CA GLN A 547 16.13 1.74 11.01
C GLN A 547 16.78 1.41 9.67
N LEU A 548 17.75 0.48 9.63
CA LEU A 548 18.50 0.12 8.42
C LEU A 548 19.17 1.33 7.72
N LEU A 549 19.42 2.41 8.46
CA LEU A 549 20.13 3.60 8.01
C LEU A 549 21.62 3.49 8.32
N LYS A 550 22.48 4.06 7.47
CA LYS A 550 23.93 4.16 7.72
C LYS A 550 24.27 5.09 8.89
N GLN A 551 23.36 6.01 9.21
CA GLN A 551 23.36 6.90 10.36
C GLN A 551 21.92 6.89 10.86
N PRO A 552 21.60 6.17 11.95
CA PRO A 552 20.29 6.23 12.59
C PRO A 552 19.97 7.63 13.09
N ILE A 553 18.69 7.93 13.24
CA ILE A 553 18.16 9.20 13.76
C ILE A 553 17.45 8.99 15.10
N SER A 554 17.35 10.02 15.93
CA SER A 554 16.56 9.98 17.16
C SER A 554 15.06 10.14 16.89
N LEU A 555 14.24 9.87 17.91
CA LEU A 555 12.79 10.11 17.84
C LEU A 555 12.46 11.60 17.61
N LYS A 556 13.26 12.52 18.19
CA LYS A 556 13.13 13.97 18.00
C LYS A 556 13.40 14.38 16.56
N ASP A 557 14.45 13.82 15.94
CA ASP A 557 14.76 14.09 14.54
C ASP A 557 13.63 13.58 13.63
N PHE A 558 13.03 12.43 13.95
CA PHE A 558 11.85 11.91 13.25
C PHE A 558 10.60 12.79 13.42
N GLU A 559 10.40 13.42 14.58
CA GLU A 559 9.35 14.42 14.82
C GLU A 559 9.59 15.71 14.01
N GLU A 560 10.85 16.10 13.84
CA GLU A 560 11.26 17.24 13.01
C GLU A 560 11.25 16.94 11.50
N LEU A 561 11.35 15.69 11.05
CA LEU A 561 11.25 15.35 9.62
C LEU A 561 9.88 15.76 9.03
N PRO A 562 9.84 16.45 7.88
CA PRO A 562 8.61 16.78 7.16
C PRO A 562 7.63 15.61 7.03
N PHE A 563 6.35 15.91 7.08
CA PHE A 563 5.33 14.92 6.75
C PHE A 563 5.27 14.79 5.22
N VAL A 564 5.68 13.64 4.69
CA VAL A 564 5.54 13.29 3.27
C VAL A 564 4.73 12.00 3.12
N ARG A 565 4.32 11.68 1.89
CA ARG A 565 3.66 10.41 1.52
C ARG A 565 4.36 9.75 0.34
N SER A 566 4.14 8.46 0.15
CA SER A 566 4.61 7.66 -1.01
C SER A 566 4.66 8.38 -2.37
N LEU A 567 3.66 9.23 -2.69
CA LEU A 567 3.61 9.98 -3.94
C LEU A 567 4.70 11.07 -4.08
N PHE A 568 5.22 11.60 -2.97
CA PHE A 568 6.37 12.50 -2.98
C PHE A 568 7.58 11.81 -3.62
N PHE A 569 7.91 10.60 -3.13
CA PHE A 569 8.95 9.75 -3.67
C PHE A 569 8.62 9.23 -5.08
N ARG A 570 7.37 8.84 -5.35
CA ARG A 570 6.93 8.37 -6.68
C ARG A 570 7.06 9.43 -7.77
N TYR A 571 6.93 10.72 -7.44
CA TYR A 571 7.19 11.83 -8.37
C TYR A 571 8.66 12.32 -8.35
N GLY A 572 9.55 11.64 -7.63
CA GLY A 572 10.97 12.00 -7.49
C GLY A 572 11.21 13.34 -6.80
N LEU A 573 10.27 13.78 -5.95
CA LEU A 573 10.38 15.06 -5.25
C LEU A 573 11.43 14.98 -4.13
N TYR A 574 12.10 16.10 -3.88
CA TYR A 574 13.03 16.26 -2.77
C TYR A 574 13.00 17.69 -2.23
N PHE A 575 13.41 17.84 -0.98
CA PHE A 575 13.60 19.16 -0.38
C PHE A 575 15.02 19.66 -0.73
N PRO A 576 15.17 20.83 -1.38
CA PRO A 576 16.50 21.36 -1.72
C PRO A 576 17.20 22.00 -0.51
N ASP A 577 16.45 22.38 0.53
CA ASP A 577 16.97 23.03 1.73
C ASP A 577 17.12 22.05 2.90
N THR A 578 18.30 22.03 3.51
CA THR A 578 18.66 21.12 4.62
C THR A 578 17.96 21.43 5.94
N ASN A 579 17.28 22.57 6.06
CA ASN A 579 16.49 23.00 7.22
C ASN A 579 14.97 22.89 6.99
N THR A 580 14.54 22.10 6.01
CA THR A 580 13.11 21.84 5.76
C THR A 580 12.56 20.89 6.82
N ASN A 581 11.92 21.44 7.86
CA ASN A 581 11.39 20.69 9.00
C ASN A 581 9.84 20.60 8.96
N ALA A 582 9.26 19.71 9.77
CA ALA A 582 7.81 19.55 9.93
C ALA A 582 7.10 20.83 10.41
N VAL A 583 7.81 21.64 11.21
CA VAL A 583 7.39 22.97 11.65
C VAL A 583 8.30 23.99 10.98
N MET A 584 7.70 24.90 10.22
CA MET A 584 8.39 26.01 9.54
C MET A 584 7.97 27.32 10.21
N TYR A 585 8.94 28.04 10.77
CA TYR A 585 8.71 29.32 11.42
C TYR A 585 8.69 30.46 10.40
N THR A 586 7.91 31.52 10.68
CA THR A 586 7.94 32.75 9.89
C THR A 586 9.20 33.58 10.17
N ASP A 587 9.71 34.24 9.13
CA ASP A 587 10.68 35.33 9.25
C ASP A 587 10.06 36.59 9.90
N SER A 588 10.87 37.63 10.09
CA SER A 588 10.42 38.93 10.63
C SER A 588 9.42 39.67 9.73
N THR A 589 9.20 39.21 8.49
CA THR A 589 8.14 39.71 7.59
C THR A 589 6.85 38.89 7.70
N GLY A 590 6.74 38.00 8.70
CA GLY A 590 5.60 37.12 8.87
C GLY A 590 5.50 36.04 7.80
N ALA A 591 6.57 35.77 7.05
CA ALA A 591 6.56 34.87 5.91
C ALA A 591 7.36 33.57 6.17
N ALA A 592 6.81 32.43 5.76
CA ALA A 592 7.50 31.14 5.76
C ALA A 592 7.50 30.58 4.33
N THR A 593 8.64 30.07 3.85
CA THR A 593 8.76 29.53 2.48
C THR A 593 9.13 28.05 2.50
N VAL A 594 8.24 27.20 1.98
CA VAL A 594 8.54 25.80 1.68
C VAL A 594 8.96 25.69 0.22
N ARG A 595 10.11 25.09 -0.07
CA ARG A 595 10.58 24.80 -1.43
C ARG A 595 10.65 23.28 -1.65
N ILE A 596 10.23 22.84 -2.83
CA ILE A 596 10.26 21.44 -3.25
C ILE A 596 10.83 21.40 -4.67
N ALA A 597 11.87 20.60 -4.86
CA ALA A 597 12.48 20.36 -6.15
C ALA A 597 11.89 19.11 -6.81
N MET A 598 11.79 19.12 -8.14
CA MET A 598 11.26 18.01 -8.94
C MET A 598 12.25 17.58 -10.04
N PRO A 599 12.14 16.34 -10.57
CA PRO A 599 12.96 15.86 -11.67
C PRO A 599 12.70 16.65 -12.96
N ALA A 600 13.73 16.84 -13.80
CA ALA A 600 13.61 17.59 -15.05
C ALA A 600 12.51 17.06 -15.99
N HIS A 601 12.37 15.73 -16.08
CA HIS A 601 11.36 15.09 -16.92
C HIS A 601 9.91 15.28 -16.42
N MET A 602 9.71 15.69 -15.16
CA MET A 602 8.38 15.91 -14.57
C MET A 602 7.89 17.36 -14.71
N GLN A 603 8.76 18.33 -15.02
CA GLN A 603 8.41 19.76 -15.02
C GLN A 603 7.22 20.09 -15.97
N SER A 604 7.16 19.42 -17.12
CA SER A 604 6.15 19.63 -18.16
C SER A 604 4.77 19.04 -17.84
N SER A 605 4.66 18.16 -16.83
CA SER A 605 3.42 17.44 -16.48
C SER A 605 3.00 17.54 -15.01
N LEU A 606 3.93 17.83 -14.09
CA LEU A 606 3.62 17.86 -12.67
C LEU A 606 3.01 19.21 -12.27
N ILE A 607 1.76 19.17 -11.84
CA ILE A 607 1.01 20.33 -11.36
C ILE A 607 0.78 20.22 -9.85
N PHE A 608 0.83 21.35 -9.17
CA PHE A 608 0.69 21.45 -7.72
C PHE A 608 -0.55 22.25 -7.32
N HIS A 609 -1.17 21.83 -6.22
CA HIS A 609 -2.22 22.56 -5.51
C HIS A 609 -1.90 22.58 -4.01
N TYR A 610 -2.46 23.53 -3.27
CA TYR A 610 -2.28 23.62 -1.83
C TYR A 610 -3.60 24.00 -1.14
N ASN A 611 -3.71 23.64 0.13
CA ASN A 611 -4.68 24.21 1.06
C ASN A 611 -3.92 24.77 2.27
N LEU A 612 -4.29 25.96 2.71
CA LEU A 612 -3.87 26.55 3.98
C LEU A 612 -5.10 26.70 4.87
N LYS A 613 -4.99 26.26 6.12
CA LYS A 613 -6.02 26.40 7.16
C LYS A 613 -5.38 26.65 8.52
N PHE A 614 -6.13 27.18 9.48
CA PHE A 614 -5.71 27.19 10.88
C PHE A 614 -5.47 25.78 11.39
N TYR A 615 -4.42 25.60 12.21
CA TYR A 615 -3.95 24.28 12.64
C TYR A 615 -4.92 23.59 13.63
N ASP A 616 -5.51 24.36 14.56
CA ASP A 616 -6.28 23.82 15.68
C ASP A 616 -7.79 23.71 15.45
N ASN A 617 -8.36 24.52 14.55
CA ASN A 617 -9.81 24.60 14.32
C ASN A 617 -10.25 24.29 12.87
N ASP A 618 -9.31 23.94 11.99
CA ASP A 618 -9.52 23.59 10.59
C ASP A 618 -10.10 24.69 9.66
N GLY A 619 -10.26 25.93 10.12
CA GLY A 619 -10.83 27.04 9.34
C GLY A 619 -9.92 27.53 8.20
N ASP A 620 -10.50 27.82 7.03
CA ASP A 620 -9.80 28.17 5.78
C ASP A 620 -9.96 29.65 5.35
N GLY A 621 -10.37 30.53 6.28
CA GLY A 621 -10.51 31.97 6.06
C GLY A 621 -10.25 32.82 7.32
N TYR A 622 -9.85 34.07 7.10
CA TYR A 622 -9.53 35.09 8.09
C TYR A 622 -10.13 36.43 7.65
N ASP A 623 -10.84 37.13 8.54
CA ASP A 623 -11.52 38.41 8.29
C ASP A 623 -12.33 38.47 6.96
N GLY A 624 -13.02 37.36 6.64
CA GLY A 624 -13.83 37.20 5.43
C GLY A 624 -13.06 36.85 4.16
N VAL A 625 -11.72 36.79 4.21
CA VAL A 625 -10.83 36.44 3.09
C VAL A 625 -10.34 35.00 3.23
N SER A 626 -10.33 34.23 2.13
CA SER A 626 -9.78 32.86 2.18
C SER A 626 -8.27 32.86 2.41
N LEU A 627 -7.79 31.96 3.27
CA LEU A 627 -6.37 31.73 3.55
C LEU A 627 -5.56 31.34 2.31
N LYS A 628 -6.21 30.93 1.22
CA LYS A 628 -5.54 30.72 -0.09
C LYS A 628 -4.90 32.00 -0.64
N ARG A 629 -5.46 33.17 -0.34
CA ARG A 629 -4.88 34.46 -0.76
C ARG A 629 -3.68 34.90 0.08
N PHE A 630 -3.28 34.11 1.07
CA PHE A 630 -2.08 34.32 1.87
C PHE A 630 -0.92 33.38 1.46
N VAL A 631 -1.03 32.70 0.30
CA VAL A 631 0.03 31.80 -0.22
C VAL A 631 0.40 32.15 -1.66
N MET A 632 1.67 32.52 -1.86
CA MET A 632 2.25 32.64 -3.19
C MET A 632 2.90 31.30 -3.59
N GLN A 633 2.20 30.54 -4.43
CA GLN A 633 2.77 29.40 -5.16
C GLN A 633 3.46 29.90 -6.43
N SER A 634 4.76 29.67 -6.60
CA SER A 634 5.51 29.97 -7.83
C SER A 634 6.40 28.80 -8.24
N VAL A 635 6.79 28.74 -9.52
CA VAL A 635 7.68 27.69 -10.05
C VAL A 635 8.81 28.35 -10.83
N VAL A 636 10.06 28.13 -10.40
CA VAL A 636 11.28 28.67 -11.02
C VAL A 636 12.25 27.53 -11.28
N GLY A 637 12.62 27.32 -12.54
CA GLY A 637 13.42 26.16 -12.94
C GLY A 637 12.74 24.84 -12.55
N ASN A 638 13.44 24.01 -11.76
CA ASN A 638 12.90 22.74 -11.25
C ASN A 638 12.32 22.83 -9.83
N ILE A 639 12.14 24.03 -9.27
CA ILE A 639 11.70 24.22 -7.87
C ILE A 639 10.31 24.88 -7.86
N VAL A 640 9.36 24.27 -7.16
CA VAL A 640 8.12 24.93 -6.72
C VAL A 640 8.33 25.51 -5.31
N ALA A 641 7.91 26.76 -5.12
CA ALA A 641 7.96 27.46 -3.85
C ALA A 641 6.53 27.79 -3.39
N PHE A 642 6.26 27.58 -2.10
CA PHE A 642 5.03 27.98 -1.41
C PHE A 642 5.42 28.97 -0.32
N ARG A 643 5.33 30.28 -0.61
CA ARG A 643 5.53 31.33 0.38
C ARG A 643 4.21 31.65 1.06
N VAL A 644 4.09 31.26 2.32
CA VAL A 644 2.95 31.54 3.20
C VAL A 644 3.23 32.84 3.95
N HIS A 645 2.29 33.77 3.92
CA HIS A 645 2.31 35.02 4.69
C HIS A 645 1.27 34.90 5.81
N ALA A 646 1.71 34.84 7.07
CA ALA A 646 0.79 34.64 8.19
C ALA A 646 -0.12 35.88 8.39
N PRO A 647 -1.46 35.76 8.28
CA PRO A 647 -2.37 36.88 8.52
C PRO A 647 -2.33 37.39 9.98
N CYS A 648 -2.00 36.50 10.92
CA CYS A 648 -1.95 36.76 12.35
C CYS A 648 -0.98 35.78 13.03
N SER A 649 -0.55 36.09 14.26
CA SER A 649 0.14 35.12 15.12
C SER A 649 -0.73 33.89 15.38
N GLY A 650 -0.12 32.71 15.32
CA GLY A 650 -0.80 31.43 15.44
C GLY A 650 -0.11 30.32 14.63
N ALA A 651 -0.79 29.17 14.55
CA ALA A 651 -0.33 28.02 13.76
C ALA A 651 -1.29 27.74 12.60
N PHE A 652 -0.72 27.40 11.44
CA PHE A 652 -1.44 27.05 10.22
C PHE A 652 -0.97 25.68 9.71
N LEU A 653 -1.86 24.90 9.11
CA LEU A 653 -1.50 23.70 8.36
C LEU A 653 -1.47 24.00 6.87
N LEU A 654 -0.30 23.90 6.26
CA LEU A 654 -0.10 23.88 4.83
C LEU A 654 -0.11 22.42 4.34
N ASP A 655 -1.06 22.08 3.49
CA ASP A 655 -1.21 20.76 2.88
C ASP A 655 -0.97 20.89 1.37
N ILE A 656 0.09 20.25 0.86
CA ILE A 656 0.55 20.35 -0.52
C ILE A 656 0.19 19.07 -1.26
N PHE A 657 -0.43 19.24 -2.42
CA PHE A 657 -0.92 18.19 -3.28
C PHE A 657 -0.26 18.29 -4.66
N ALA A 658 -0.07 17.16 -5.32
CA ALA A 658 0.40 17.10 -6.69
C ALA A 658 -0.50 16.18 -7.54
N ASN A 659 -0.42 16.36 -8.85
CA ASN A 659 -0.89 15.39 -9.85
C ASN A 659 0.00 15.47 -11.09
N ALA A 660 0.20 14.36 -11.80
CA ALA A 660 0.86 14.36 -13.11
C ALA A 660 -0.23 14.38 -14.20
N VAL A 661 -0.22 15.41 -15.04
CA VAL A 661 -1.24 15.69 -16.06
C VAL A 661 -0.55 16.21 -17.31
N THR A 662 -0.81 15.64 -18.48
CA THR A 662 -0.24 16.17 -19.72
C THR A 662 -0.85 17.53 -20.07
N PRO A 663 -0.16 18.41 -20.82
CA PRO A 663 -0.74 19.67 -21.28
C PRO A 663 -2.07 19.53 -22.01
N LYS A 664 -2.30 18.41 -22.71
CA LYS A 664 -3.58 18.11 -23.38
C LYS A 664 -4.71 17.85 -22.36
N GLU A 665 -4.47 17.00 -21.37
CA GLU A 665 -5.43 16.68 -20.31
C GLU A 665 -5.73 17.89 -19.40
N TYR A 666 -4.76 18.81 -19.24
CA TYR A 666 -5.00 20.06 -18.52
C TYR A 666 -5.99 20.97 -19.27
N LEU A 667 -5.92 21.00 -20.60
CA LEU A 667 -6.72 21.87 -21.47
C LEU A 667 -8.14 21.33 -21.75
N THR A 668 -8.47 20.08 -21.42
CA THR A 668 -9.86 19.58 -21.53
C THR A 668 -10.78 20.14 -20.44
N GLY A 669 -10.23 20.67 -19.34
CA GLY A 669 -11.00 21.16 -18.20
C GLY A 669 -11.59 20.05 -17.30
N GLU A 670 -11.24 18.78 -17.53
CA GLU A 670 -11.71 17.65 -16.73
C GLU A 670 -11.30 17.76 -15.24
N PRO A 671 -12.11 17.27 -14.26
CA PRO A 671 -11.82 17.40 -12.84
C PRO A 671 -10.55 16.65 -12.37
N MET A 672 -9.42 17.36 -12.37
CA MET A 672 -8.10 16.87 -11.96
C MET A 672 -8.06 16.41 -10.48
N LYS A 673 -7.51 15.23 -10.23
CA LYS A 673 -7.49 14.58 -8.91
C LYS A 673 -6.14 14.72 -8.21
N PHE A 674 -5.98 15.84 -7.54
CA PHE A 674 -4.84 16.13 -6.68
C PHE A 674 -4.79 15.20 -5.46
N LYS A 675 -3.61 14.63 -5.18
CA LYS A 675 -3.35 13.80 -3.99
C LYS A 675 -2.29 14.47 -3.12
N SER A 676 -2.46 14.44 -1.80
CA SER A 676 -1.54 15.07 -0.84
C SER A 676 -0.17 14.38 -0.88
N VAL A 677 0.89 15.14 -1.10
CA VAL A 677 2.29 14.67 -1.17
C VAL A 677 3.08 15.03 0.08
N CYS A 678 2.82 16.19 0.69
CA CYS A 678 3.48 16.60 1.93
C CYS A 678 2.69 17.66 2.72
N LYS A 679 2.98 17.81 4.02
CA LYS A 679 2.32 18.75 4.93
C LYS A 679 3.30 19.40 5.89
N PHE A 680 3.01 20.65 6.24
CA PHE A 680 3.82 21.49 7.12
C PHE A 680 2.94 22.23 8.13
N LYS A 681 3.43 22.37 9.36
CA LYS A 681 2.91 23.34 10.32
C LYS A 681 3.67 24.65 10.11
N ILE A 682 2.98 25.72 9.73
CA ILE A 682 3.55 27.06 9.68
C ILE A 682 3.29 27.72 11.04
N ALA A 683 4.34 28.21 11.69
CA ALA A 683 4.26 28.84 13.01
C ALA A 683 4.64 30.33 12.93
N CYS A 684 3.71 31.20 13.30
CA CYS A 684 3.93 32.64 13.43
C CYS A 684 3.81 33.03 14.91
N GLU A 685 4.92 33.31 15.58
CA GLU A 685 4.93 33.64 17.01
C GLU A 685 4.53 35.11 17.21
N GLU A 686 5.26 36.04 16.60
CA GLU A 686 4.97 37.48 16.61
C GLU A 686 4.82 38.00 15.17
N LEU A 687 3.82 38.85 14.94
CA LEU A 687 3.61 39.51 13.65
C LEU A 687 3.86 41.01 13.76
N GLN A 688 5.02 41.47 13.29
CA GLN A 688 5.46 42.88 13.40
C GLN A 688 4.78 43.82 12.41
N THR A 689 4.19 43.30 11.33
CA THR A 689 3.51 44.08 10.28
C THR A 689 2.26 43.37 9.79
N VAL A 690 1.17 44.11 9.56
CA VAL A 690 -0.10 43.54 9.07
C VAL A 690 0.09 42.97 7.67
N MET A 691 -0.07 41.65 7.53
CA MET A 691 -0.04 40.99 6.22
C MET A 691 -1.33 41.28 5.45
N VAL A 692 -1.19 41.79 4.23
CA VAL A 692 -2.29 42.04 3.30
C VAL A 692 -2.44 40.80 2.40
N PRO A 693 -3.67 40.30 2.15
CA PRO A 693 -3.87 39.19 1.22
C PRO A 693 -3.45 39.59 -0.20
N LEU A 694 -2.91 38.62 -0.95
CA LEU A 694 -2.61 38.77 -2.37
C LEU A 694 -3.86 39.23 -3.16
N PRO A 695 -3.69 39.96 -4.27
CA PRO A 695 -4.77 40.33 -5.19
C PRO A 695 -5.64 39.14 -5.61
N ASP A 696 -6.90 39.40 -5.94
CA ASP A 696 -7.95 38.39 -6.17
C ASP A 696 -7.87 37.73 -7.58
N CYS A 697 -6.66 37.32 -7.94
CA CYS A 697 -6.33 36.71 -9.22
C CYS A 697 -6.78 35.26 -9.34
N ALA A 698 -6.87 34.77 -10.58
CA ALA A 698 -7.23 33.40 -10.92
C ALA A 698 -6.38 32.35 -10.18
N SER A 699 -6.98 31.21 -9.86
CA SER A 699 -6.34 30.17 -9.05
C SER A 699 -5.20 29.44 -9.79
N GLY A 700 -4.22 28.96 -9.01
CA GLY A 700 -3.02 28.28 -9.50
C GLY A 700 -1.72 29.05 -9.23
N GLU A 701 -0.64 28.56 -9.84
CA GLU A 701 0.72 29.13 -9.75
C GLU A 701 0.83 30.55 -10.32
N TRP A 702 1.71 31.34 -9.72
CA TRP A 702 2.13 32.67 -10.18
C TRP A 702 3.41 32.57 -11.02
N GLY A 703 3.56 33.46 -12.00
CA GLY A 703 4.69 33.53 -12.94
C GLY A 703 4.42 32.91 -14.31
N PRO A 704 5.34 33.09 -15.26
CA PRO A 704 5.18 32.70 -16.67
C PRO A 704 5.28 31.19 -16.94
N THR A 705 5.77 30.39 -15.98
CA THR A 705 6.04 28.96 -16.16
C THR A 705 4.82 28.17 -16.66
N LYS A 706 3.61 28.51 -16.20
CA LYS A 706 2.35 27.95 -16.72
C LYS A 706 2.14 28.27 -18.20
N ALA A 707 2.38 29.52 -18.59
CA ALA A 707 2.16 30.06 -19.92
C ALA A 707 3.12 29.43 -20.94
N THR A 708 4.39 29.29 -20.57
CA THR A 708 5.40 28.61 -21.38
C THR A 708 5.07 27.13 -21.53
N ARG A 709 4.74 26.44 -20.43
CA ARG A 709 4.47 24.99 -20.39
C ARG A 709 3.24 24.57 -21.18
N LEU A 710 2.14 25.30 -21.09
CA LEU A 710 0.86 24.91 -21.70
C LEU A 710 0.65 25.56 -23.08
N PHE A 711 0.93 26.86 -23.20
CA PHE A 711 0.58 27.67 -24.37
C PHE A 711 1.80 28.02 -25.26
N GLY A 712 3.03 27.80 -24.80
CA GLY A 712 4.23 28.20 -25.55
C GLY A 712 4.55 29.70 -25.46
N LEU A 713 4.01 30.42 -24.46
CA LEU A 713 4.35 31.82 -24.19
C LEU A 713 5.68 31.90 -23.43
N ILE A 714 6.75 32.24 -24.13
CA ILE A 714 8.11 32.36 -23.56
C ILE A 714 8.30 33.81 -23.08
N PRO A 715 8.56 34.07 -21.79
CA PRO A 715 8.74 35.43 -21.27
C PRO A 715 10.01 36.08 -21.85
N ILE A 716 9.89 37.32 -22.31
CA ILE A 716 11.01 38.15 -22.80
C ILE A 716 11.51 39.06 -21.68
N THR A 717 10.63 39.84 -21.06
CA THR A 717 11.02 40.87 -20.07
C THR A 717 11.06 40.36 -18.63
N HIS A 718 10.04 39.62 -18.18
CA HIS A 718 9.88 39.22 -16.78
C HIS A 718 9.76 37.69 -16.66
N GLN A 719 10.78 37.06 -16.06
CA GLN A 719 10.80 35.61 -15.82
C GLN A 719 10.27 35.22 -14.43
N GLU A 720 10.30 36.15 -13.48
CA GLU A 720 9.83 35.91 -12.10
C GLU A 720 8.36 36.26 -11.90
N ALA A 721 7.74 35.61 -10.91
CA ALA A 721 6.33 35.79 -10.56
C ALA A 721 6.04 37.12 -9.82
N LEU A 722 7.07 37.79 -9.31
CA LEU A 722 7.02 39.07 -8.62
C LEU A 722 7.75 40.12 -9.47
N VAL A 723 7.07 41.24 -9.74
CA VAL A 723 7.59 42.36 -10.51
C VAL A 723 7.57 43.63 -9.67
N PHE A 724 8.62 44.43 -9.73
CA PHE A 724 8.67 45.78 -9.18
C PHE A 724 8.64 46.77 -10.33
N ALA A 725 7.74 47.75 -10.28
CA ALA A 725 7.51 48.68 -11.38
C ALA A 725 7.27 50.11 -10.87
N GLY A 726 7.51 51.08 -11.74
CA GLY A 726 7.19 52.49 -11.52
C GLY A 726 5.70 52.78 -11.71
N ARG A 727 5.39 53.76 -12.57
CA ARG A 727 4.00 54.06 -13.00
C ARG A 727 3.54 53.26 -14.21
N GLU A 728 4.46 52.77 -15.03
CA GLU A 728 4.18 52.06 -16.26
C GLU A 728 5.03 50.79 -16.30
N LEU A 729 4.54 49.75 -16.97
CA LEU A 729 5.18 48.44 -17.07
C LEU A 729 4.83 47.79 -18.40
N GLU A 730 5.83 47.18 -19.06
CA GLU A 730 5.61 46.28 -20.18
C GLU A 730 6.00 44.84 -19.82
N ILE A 731 5.09 43.90 -20.11
CA ILE A 731 5.35 42.46 -20.03
C ILE A 731 5.25 41.88 -21.43
N GLN A 732 6.36 41.38 -21.95
CA GLN A 732 6.45 40.89 -23.33
C GLN A 732 6.71 39.38 -23.34
N PHE A 733 6.04 38.66 -24.25
CA PHE A 733 6.22 37.23 -24.47
C PHE A 733 6.43 36.92 -25.96
N ARG A 734 7.30 35.96 -26.26
CA ARG A 734 7.38 35.33 -27.58
C ARG A 734 6.45 34.12 -27.63
N MET A 735 5.65 34.03 -28.69
CA MET A 735 4.74 32.93 -28.97
C MET A 735 5.48 31.82 -29.74
N SER A 736 5.70 30.66 -29.11
CA SER A 736 6.32 29.52 -29.78
C SER A 736 5.35 28.71 -30.67
N ARG A 737 4.09 29.15 -30.76
CA ARG A 737 3.00 28.60 -31.58
C ARG A 737 1.95 29.68 -31.82
N SER A 738 1.09 29.53 -32.82
CA SER A 738 -0.01 30.48 -33.06
C SER A 738 -1.04 30.42 -31.92
N LEU A 739 -1.25 31.56 -31.26
CA LEU A 739 -2.26 31.81 -30.24
C LEU A 739 -3.14 32.99 -30.69
N THR A 740 -4.38 33.06 -30.24
CA THR A 740 -5.29 34.17 -30.56
C THR A 740 -6.03 34.69 -29.33
N ASP A 741 -6.67 35.85 -29.48
CA ASP A 741 -7.59 36.47 -28.52
C ASP A 741 -6.99 36.61 -27.11
N PHE A 742 -5.94 37.42 -26.97
CA PHE A 742 -5.41 37.76 -25.66
C PHE A 742 -6.38 38.64 -24.87
N MET A 743 -6.47 38.37 -23.58
CA MET A 743 -7.17 39.22 -22.61
C MET A 743 -6.32 39.30 -21.36
N ALA A 744 -6.20 40.49 -20.77
CA ALA A 744 -5.52 40.68 -19.50
C ALA A 744 -6.42 41.48 -18.56
N THR A 745 -6.45 41.10 -17.29
CA THR A 745 -7.26 41.76 -16.25
C THR A 745 -6.40 42.15 -15.07
N LEU A 746 -6.64 43.35 -14.54
CA LEU A 746 -5.82 43.99 -13.52
C LEU A 746 -6.62 44.13 -12.22
N HIS A 747 -6.07 43.61 -11.13
CA HIS A 747 -6.74 43.46 -9.84
C HIS A 747 -5.99 44.24 -8.75
N LYS A 748 -6.73 44.89 -7.84
CA LYS A 748 -6.18 45.49 -6.62
C LYS A 748 -7.21 45.41 -5.49
N ASN A 749 -6.74 45.12 -4.28
CA ASN A 749 -7.61 45.01 -3.11
C ASN A 749 -8.39 46.31 -2.87
N GLY A 750 -9.71 46.19 -2.66
CA GLY A 750 -10.61 47.33 -2.47
C GLY A 750 -11.00 48.09 -3.75
N ILE A 751 -10.57 47.64 -4.94
CA ILE A 751 -10.93 48.26 -6.22
C ILE A 751 -11.59 47.24 -7.15
N GLU A 752 -12.75 47.60 -7.70
CA GLU A 752 -13.41 46.80 -8.74
C GLU A 752 -12.57 46.71 -10.01
N GLU A 753 -12.37 45.49 -10.52
CA GLU A 753 -11.69 45.17 -11.80
C GLU A 753 -12.18 46.05 -12.97
N LYS A 754 -13.48 46.35 -13.03
CA LYS A 754 -14.10 47.21 -14.06
C LYS A 754 -13.55 48.65 -14.09
N ARG A 755 -12.96 49.13 -12.99
CA ARG A 755 -12.28 50.43 -12.91
C ARG A 755 -10.83 50.36 -13.38
N LEU A 756 -10.26 49.15 -13.41
CA LEU A 756 -8.86 48.86 -13.73
C LEU A 756 -8.66 48.36 -15.17
N SER A 757 -9.69 47.79 -15.81
CA SER A 757 -9.63 47.28 -17.20
C SER A 757 -9.06 48.27 -18.22
N LYS A 758 -9.35 49.57 -18.09
CA LYS A 758 -8.84 50.64 -18.96
C LYS A 758 -7.35 50.99 -18.78
N TYR A 759 -6.68 50.39 -17.79
CA TYR A 759 -5.28 50.63 -17.44
C TYR A 759 -4.34 49.50 -17.91
N VAL A 760 -4.89 48.46 -18.55
CA VAL A 760 -4.14 47.38 -19.19
C VAL A 760 -4.55 47.27 -20.65
N THR A 761 -3.59 47.26 -21.56
CA THR A 761 -3.78 47.01 -22.98
C THR A 761 -2.81 45.93 -23.46
N HIS A 762 -3.05 45.40 -24.66
CA HIS A 762 -2.09 44.53 -25.32
C HIS A 762 -1.96 44.86 -26.80
N SER A 763 -0.82 44.51 -27.37
CA SER A 763 -0.54 44.55 -28.80
C SER A 763 0.20 43.28 -29.21
N ILE A 764 0.15 42.95 -30.50
CA ILE A 764 0.98 41.91 -31.12
C ILE A 764 1.86 42.60 -32.15
N ALA A 765 3.15 42.27 -32.14
CA ALA A 765 4.16 42.76 -33.07
C ALA A 765 4.88 41.59 -33.73
N ASP A 766 5.31 41.79 -34.98
CA ASP A 766 6.08 40.83 -35.80
C ASP A 766 5.48 39.41 -35.90
N ASP A 767 4.16 39.30 -35.68
CA ASP A 767 3.35 38.07 -35.55
C ASP A 767 3.82 37.04 -34.48
N ASP A 768 4.97 37.24 -33.82
CA ASP A 768 5.52 36.34 -32.79
C ASP A 768 5.63 36.95 -31.37
N VAL A 769 5.56 38.28 -31.20
CA VAL A 769 5.63 38.93 -29.87
C VAL A 769 4.29 39.50 -29.45
N VAL A 770 3.83 39.15 -28.24
CA VAL A 770 2.70 39.81 -27.56
C VAL A 770 3.22 40.67 -26.41
N THR A 771 2.83 41.94 -26.39
CA THR A 771 3.19 42.95 -25.38
C THR A 771 1.96 43.36 -24.60
N PHE A 772 2.05 43.32 -23.27
CA PHE A 772 1.05 43.84 -22.36
C PHE A 772 1.57 45.12 -21.70
N SER A 773 0.95 46.26 -21.99
CA SER A 773 1.32 47.56 -21.44
C SER A 773 0.34 47.93 -20.32
N ILE A 774 0.87 48.22 -19.13
CA ILE A 774 0.11 48.47 -17.90
C ILE A 774 0.47 49.85 -17.34
N SER A 775 -0.53 50.61 -16.87
CA SER A 775 -0.36 51.95 -16.28
C SER A 775 -1.01 52.04 -14.90
N PHE A 776 -0.24 52.20 -13.83
CA PHE A 776 -0.76 52.14 -12.46
C PHE A 776 -1.38 53.48 -12.04
N PRO A 777 -2.68 53.54 -11.69
CA PRO A 777 -3.34 54.79 -11.31
C PRO A 777 -2.86 55.36 -9.96
N GLU A 778 -2.33 54.50 -9.09
CA GLU A 778 -1.84 54.83 -7.75
C GLU A 778 -0.85 53.75 -7.29
N GLU A 779 -0.03 54.05 -6.29
CA GLU A 779 0.99 53.10 -5.77
C GLU A 779 0.35 51.93 -5.01
N GLY A 780 1.06 50.81 -4.91
CA GLY A 780 0.66 49.63 -4.14
C GLY A 780 0.78 48.32 -4.94
N GLN A 781 0.16 47.28 -4.40
CA GLN A 781 0.21 45.93 -4.96
C GLN A 781 -0.96 45.67 -5.92
N TYR A 782 -0.63 45.17 -7.10
CA TYR A 782 -1.53 44.78 -8.17
C TYR A 782 -1.32 43.31 -8.54
N GLY A 783 -2.37 42.67 -9.05
CA GLY A 783 -2.30 41.36 -9.68
C GLY A 783 -2.72 41.48 -11.13
N LEU A 784 -1.95 40.91 -12.05
CA LEU A 784 -2.28 40.84 -13.47
C LEU A 784 -2.56 39.38 -13.81
N ASP A 785 -3.77 39.05 -14.26
CA ASP A 785 -4.07 37.77 -14.91
C ASP A 785 -4.04 37.94 -16.43
N ILE A 786 -3.58 36.91 -17.14
CA ILE A 786 -3.51 36.85 -18.61
C ILE A 786 -4.21 35.57 -19.09
N TYR A 787 -5.04 35.72 -20.12
CA TYR A 787 -5.83 34.67 -20.75
C TYR A 787 -5.59 34.67 -22.26
N THR A 788 -5.69 33.49 -22.88
CA THR A 788 -5.52 33.29 -24.32
C THR A 788 -6.24 32.02 -24.77
N ARG A 789 -6.24 31.71 -26.07
CA ARG A 789 -6.62 30.40 -26.60
C ARG A 789 -5.69 29.97 -27.75
N GLU A 790 -5.60 28.66 -27.95
CA GLU A 790 -4.81 28.07 -29.03
C GLU A 790 -5.51 28.21 -30.38
N SER A 791 -4.75 28.50 -31.43
CA SER A 791 -5.27 28.71 -32.79
C SER A 791 -5.65 27.37 -33.44
N THR A 792 -6.95 27.08 -33.52
CA THR A 792 -7.47 25.82 -34.07
C THR A 792 -7.42 25.78 -35.60
N ASN A 793 -6.27 25.37 -36.15
CA ASN A 793 -6.12 25.09 -37.57
C ASN A 793 -7.16 24.04 -38.05
N PRO A 794 -8.02 24.33 -39.04
CA PRO A 794 -9.18 23.47 -39.38
C PRO A 794 -8.87 22.06 -39.94
N THR A 795 -7.61 21.70 -40.14
CA THR A 795 -7.19 20.57 -40.98
C THR A 795 -7.03 19.23 -40.25
N ASN A 796 -7.17 19.18 -38.91
CA ASN A 796 -6.85 17.99 -38.10
C ASN A 796 -7.94 17.60 -37.07
N VAL A 797 -9.20 18.01 -37.30
CA VAL A 797 -10.33 17.64 -36.41
C VAL A 797 -11.18 16.54 -37.07
N PRO A 798 -11.48 15.41 -36.40
CA PRO A 798 -12.52 14.49 -36.82
C PRO A 798 -13.88 15.18 -36.96
N HIS A 799 -14.70 14.76 -37.92
CA HIS A 799 -15.72 15.63 -38.53
C HIS A 799 -16.93 16.02 -37.64
N ASP A 800 -16.97 15.57 -36.38
CA ASP A 800 -18.14 15.64 -35.48
C ASP A 800 -18.10 16.77 -34.42
N ILE A 801 -17.01 17.57 -34.32
CA ILE A 801 -16.88 18.64 -33.30
C ILE A 801 -16.79 20.04 -33.94
N THR A 802 -17.71 20.36 -34.84
CA THR A 802 -17.84 21.70 -35.45
C THR A 802 -18.84 22.56 -34.68
N GLY A 803 -18.44 23.16 -33.55
CA GLY A 803 -19.32 24.09 -32.83
C GLY A 803 -18.76 24.76 -31.56
N GLU A 804 -17.87 24.12 -30.81
CA GLU A 804 -17.40 24.68 -29.54
C GLU A 804 -16.37 25.80 -29.72
N LYS A 805 -16.78 27.04 -29.44
CA LYS A 805 -15.85 28.14 -29.20
C LYS A 805 -15.08 27.87 -27.91
N HIS A 806 -13.85 27.38 -28.01
CA HIS A 806 -12.98 27.21 -26.84
C HIS A 806 -12.87 28.52 -26.05
N LEU A 807 -13.08 28.40 -24.73
CA LEU A 807 -13.08 29.50 -23.78
C LEU A 807 -11.66 30.03 -23.57
N LEU A 808 -11.55 31.34 -23.30
CA LEU A 808 -10.29 31.97 -22.91
C LEU A 808 -9.77 31.33 -21.62
N THR A 809 -8.60 30.72 -21.69
CA THR A 809 -8.03 29.95 -20.59
C THR A 809 -6.93 30.77 -19.90
N HIS A 810 -6.97 30.82 -18.57
CA HIS A 810 -5.97 31.53 -17.77
C HIS A 810 -4.58 30.90 -17.96
N CYS A 811 -3.64 31.64 -18.52
CA CYS A 811 -2.31 31.16 -18.90
C CYS A 811 -1.18 31.65 -17.99
N CYS A 812 -1.24 32.87 -17.48
CA CYS A 812 -0.18 33.50 -16.69
C CYS A 812 -0.77 34.49 -15.67
N LYS A 813 -0.11 34.65 -14.52
CA LYS A 813 -0.35 35.80 -13.64
C LYS A 813 0.90 36.33 -12.95
N TYR A 814 0.93 37.63 -12.68
CA TYR A 814 2.05 38.31 -12.00
C TYR A 814 1.56 39.10 -10.79
N LEU A 815 2.37 39.09 -9.73
CA LEU A 815 2.24 39.99 -8.59
C LEU A 815 3.12 41.21 -8.84
N ILE A 816 2.53 42.42 -8.88
CA ILE A 816 3.23 43.65 -9.27
C ILE A 816 3.18 44.66 -8.13
N ASN A 817 4.35 45.08 -7.65
CA ASN A 817 4.49 46.15 -6.66
C ASN A 817 4.83 47.47 -7.37
N SER A 818 3.85 48.35 -7.52
CA SER A 818 4.03 49.70 -8.09
C SER A 818 4.43 50.70 -7.01
N SER A 819 5.50 51.47 -7.25
CA SER A 819 5.85 52.64 -6.44
C SER A 819 6.61 53.70 -7.23
N LYS A 820 6.51 54.98 -6.85
CA LYS A 820 7.28 56.10 -7.44
C LYS A 820 8.80 56.04 -7.19
N ARG A 821 9.27 55.05 -6.43
CA ARG A 821 10.70 54.80 -6.15
C ARG A 821 11.33 53.74 -7.04
N ASN A 822 10.50 53.04 -7.83
CA ASN A 822 10.88 52.05 -8.83
C ASN A 822 10.74 52.67 -10.24
#